data_AF-A0A7D4NZ39-F1
#
_entry.id   AF-A0A7D4NZ39-F1
#
_cell.length_a   1.000
_cell.length_b   1.000
_cell.length_c   1.000
_cell.angle_alpha   90.00
_cell.angle_beta   90.00
_cell.angle_gamma   90.00
#
_symmetry.space_group_name_H-M   'P 1'
#
loop_
_entity.id
_entity.type
_entity.pdbx_description
1 polymer ?
#
loop_
_entity_poly.entity_id
_entity_poly.type
_entity_poly.pdbx_seq_one_letter_code
_entity_poly.pdbx_strand_id
1 'polypeptide(L)'
;MANEIGTTLLNSLTNSTFDIGNMSKVLAEAEVAGPKAILESNRDKTNTELNALTYLQSNVSAFKTYLQDLSNPDTFMQSAVSSSNDAVVSGTVTGSVVSGSYQIEARQLAQANTQVANKIYSSASDTISSGTLSISIAGSTHNITVDATNNTLEGLQKTINSGDYGVNASIINTGNGYQLMFTSQNTGAANEMQISGLADFDTNGLTTTSVAQDAIMVVNGLAVTSSTNQFDEVIPGMQIDLKSAQPGTVNTLSVNQDTNSVVESIQSFVDVYNQLDTILDELGSYESLTSDQQDSEEYEYWGDLAGSSLLRQVRSELQTSLRGTLDQINSPYNSLSVIGLSIDLEGQMSFDQARFEEVAASNLDALKSLFSKGGSSDDPLVNVLSGNDRTQAGSYTLDITQLADRATVASGAVSAGTDQQVASGQVYDQQAVLTLDANAGFTMTTGASGSQIIDFSSIAGDYASKDDLVAAMQGVVDTAFGASVVSLSYDSTQSRFEFNAAAGQGSVSLSNVTGLSNQGFTQTDYTGENLINLAADGSFDFVIDDANSSTLTIAAGDYTLSELAGRIQSGINNNAEVQAVGASVSVSTEGGILNISSSRFGAFSNIDLSNFSGLANAGFADGSAIADVGQNVDGTITTATGTLNIGAYASSEDGRRINISDYAVIGTEPAEVRGLQFEVLGGATGARGSINFTQGFASRMEEVINNLFEDENGLVSQRIDSLNDKNTQYDEKQEKIDARYERLLMKYQLQFSALQSILSSAEQTRNYLTATFNSGNDN
;
A
#
# COMPACT_ATOMS: atom_id res chain seq x y z
N MET A 1 62.59 -7.12 17.91
CA MET A 1 63.55 -6.66 16.87
C MET A 1 65.00 -6.49 17.33
N ALA A 2 65.32 -5.84 18.45
CA ALA A 2 66.74 -5.65 18.87
C ALA A 2 67.54 -6.96 19.11
N ASN A 3 66.87 -8.04 19.52
CA ASN A 3 67.51 -9.33 19.85
C ASN A 3 67.82 -10.20 18.60
N GLU A 4 67.06 -10.03 17.51
CA GLU A 4 67.30 -10.73 16.23
C GLU A 4 68.43 -10.08 15.42
N ILE A 5 68.50 -8.74 15.43
CA ILE A 5 69.56 -7.98 14.78
C ILE A 5 70.94 -8.33 15.37
N GLY A 6 71.02 -8.43 16.71
CA GLY A 6 72.26 -8.78 17.42
C GLY A 6 72.72 -10.22 17.20
N THR A 7 71.79 -11.17 17.11
CA THR A 7 72.09 -12.60 16.90
C THR A 7 72.49 -12.89 15.45
N THR A 8 71.87 -12.24 14.47
CA THR A 8 72.26 -12.36 13.04
C THR A 8 73.63 -11.72 12.78
N LEU A 9 73.92 -10.57 13.40
CA LEU A 9 75.23 -9.91 13.31
C LEU A 9 76.34 -10.76 13.96
N LEU A 10 76.05 -11.40 15.09
CA LEU A 10 76.99 -12.30 15.77
C LEU A 10 77.24 -13.57 14.94
N ASN A 11 76.19 -14.15 14.35
CA ASN A 11 76.30 -15.34 13.49
C ASN A 11 77.08 -15.05 12.18
N SER A 12 76.98 -13.85 11.61
CA SER A 12 77.76 -13.46 10.42
C SER A 12 79.23 -13.17 10.72
N LEU A 13 79.58 -12.89 11.98
CA LEU A 13 80.96 -12.68 12.42
C LEU A 13 81.68 -13.99 12.80
N THR A 14 80.94 -15.02 13.22
CA THR A 14 81.52 -16.29 13.73
C THR A 14 81.63 -17.41 12.69
N ASN A 15 80.88 -17.35 11.59
CA ASN A 15 81.04 -18.29 10.47
C ASN A 15 81.97 -17.69 9.41
N SER A 16 82.94 -18.48 8.96
CA SER A 16 84.12 -18.14 8.14
C SER A 16 83.85 -17.60 6.71
N THR A 17 82.66 -17.07 6.45
CA THR A 17 82.30 -16.34 5.22
C THR A 17 81.62 -15.04 5.61
N PHE A 18 82.28 -13.91 5.35
CA PHE A 18 81.78 -12.57 5.62
C PHE A 18 80.50 -12.30 4.80
N ASP A 19 79.32 -12.41 5.43
CA ASP A 19 78.03 -12.23 4.76
C ASP A 19 77.65 -10.75 4.65
N ILE A 20 78.16 -10.13 3.59
CA ILE A 20 77.93 -8.72 3.25
C ILE A 20 76.44 -8.41 3.10
N GLY A 21 75.66 -9.34 2.55
CA GLY A 21 74.23 -9.13 2.30
C GLY A 21 73.48 -8.92 3.61
N ASN A 22 73.68 -9.83 4.57
CA ASN A 22 73.00 -9.78 5.86
C ASN A 22 73.46 -8.59 6.73
N MET A 23 74.75 -8.28 6.77
CA MET A 23 75.26 -7.13 7.52
C MET A 23 74.77 -5.79 6.97
N SER A 24 74.72 -5.64 5.65
CA SER A 24 74.21 -4.42 5.00
C SER A 24 72.72 -4.22 5.30
N LYS A 25 71.94 -5.31 5.27
CA LYS A 25 70.51 -5.31 5.61
C LYS A 25 70.27 -4.89 7.06
N VAL A 26 70.96 -5.52 8.01
CA VAL A 26 70.86 -5.22 9.44
C VAL A 26 71.14 -3.75 9.75
N LEU A 27 72.21 -3.17 9.19
CA LEU A 27 72.54 -1.77 9.42
C LEU A 27 71.54 -0.80 8.76
N ALA A 28 71.08 -1.12 7.56
CA ALA A 28 70.06 -0.34 6.87
C ALA A 28 68.73 -0.35 7.63
N GLU A 29 68.28 -1.52 8.12
CA GLU A 29 67.08 -1.67 8.95
C GLU A 29 67.19 -0.89 10.26
N ALA A 30 68.33 -1.01 10.96
CA ALA A 30 68.55 -0.31 12.23
C ALA A 30 68.46 1.22 12.10
N GLU A 31 68.93 1.80 10.98
CA GLU A 31 68.91 3.25 10.77
C GLU A 31 67.50 3.79 10.44
N VAL A 32 66.61 2.97 9.86
CA VAL A 32 65.23 3.37 9.57
C VAL A 32 64.22 2.92 10.63
N ALA A 33 64.61 2.04 11.56
CA ALA A 33 63.72 1.45 12.56
C ALA A 33 62.99 2.48 13.43
N GLY A 34 63.68 3.54 13.88
CA GLY A 34 63.08 4.59 14.71
C GLY A 34 61.97 5.36 14.00
N PRO A 35 62.25 5.98 12.83
CA PRO A 35 61.23 6.64 12.02
C PRO A 35 60.07 5.71 11.62
N LYS A 36 60.37 4.46 11.28
CA LYS A 36 59.36 3.45 10.93
C LYS A 36 58.43 3.15 12.11
N ALA A 37 58.97 2.90 13.31
CA ALA A 37 58.17 2.63 14.50
C ALA A 37 57.28 3.82 14.92
N ILE A 38 57.75 5.06 14.74
CA ILE A 38 56.92 6.26 14.99
C ILE A 38 55.81 6.37 13.95
N LEU A 39 56.11 6.10 12.69
CA LEU A 39 55.11 6.13 11.62
C LEU A 39 54.04 5.05 11.85
N GLU A 40 54.44 3.82 12.11
CA GLU A 40 53.56 2.69 12.45
C GLU A 40 52.69 3.04 13.65
N SER A 41 53.26 3.51 14.76
CA SER A 41 52.48 3.89 15.94
C SER A 41 51.45 5.01 15.68
N ASN A 42 51.78 5.99 14.82
CA ASN A 42 50.82 7.04 14.45
C ASN A 42 49.74 6.52 13.51
N ARG A 43 50.11 5.62 12.59
CA ARG A 43 49.19 4.95 11.67
C ARG A 43 48.21 4.07 12.44
N ASP A 44 48.70 3.27 13.38
CA ASP A 44 47.88 2.42 14.24
C ASP A 44 46.85 3.24 14.99
N LYS A 45 47.26 4.32 15.67
CA LYS A 45 46.32 5.23 16.36
C LYS A 45 45.28 5.85 15.43
N THR A 46 45.67 6.22 14.22
CA THR A 46 44.77 6.82 13.23
C THR A 46 43.78 5.79 12.70
N ASN A 47 44.23 4.56 12.46
CA ASN A 47 43.40 3.45 12.04
C ASN A 47 42.42 3.03 13.13
N THR A 48 42.85 2.97 14.40
CA THR A 48 41.97 2.71 15.55
C THR A 48 40.84 3.73 15.59
N GLU A 49 41.16 5.03 15.56
CA GLU A 49 40.13 6.08 15.58
C GLU A 49 39.22 6.01 14.33
N LEU A 50 39.79 5.78 13.15
CA LEU A 50 39.05 5.69 11.89
C LEU A 50 38.07 4.51 11.87
N ASN A 51 38.53 3.33 12.27
CA ASN A 51 37.71 2.12 12.31
C ASN A 51 36.56 2.28 13.31
N ALA A 52 36.84 2.81 14.50
CA ALA A 52 35.83 3.08 15.52
C ALA A 52 34.79 4.12 15.08
N LEU A 53 35.21 5.20 14.39
CA LEU A 53 34.26 6.18 13.83
C LEU A 53 33.44 5.61 12.68
N THR A 54 34.03 4.74 11.85
CA THR A 54 33.31 4.05 10.76
C THR A 54 32.29 3.05 11.33
N TYR A 55 32.66 2.33 12.39
CA TYR A 55 31.75 1.47 13.14
C TYR A 55 30.60 2.27 13.76
N LEU A 56 30.89 3.41 14.39
CA LEU A 56 29.87 4.31 14.90
C LEU A 56 28.94 4.82 13.78
N GLN A 57 29.50 5.25 12.65
CA GLN A 57 28.73 5.71 11.49
C GLN A 57 27.77 4.64 10.99
N SER A 58 28.20 3.37 10.93
CA SER A 58 27.35 2.25 10.51
C SER A 58 26.18 2.03 11.47
N ASN A 59 26.43 2.01 12.78
CA ASN A 59 25.39 1.81 13.79
C ASN A 59 24.42 3.00 13.88
N VAL A 60 24.93 4.24 13.78
CA VAL A 60 24.08 5.43 13.74
C VAL A 60 23.23 5.46 12.46
N SER A 61 23.75 5.00 11.33
CA SER A 61 22.97 4.86 10.10
C SER A 61 21.85 3.83 10.23
N ALA A 62 22.09 2.71 10.93
CA ALA A 62 21.03 1.75 11.24
C ALA A 62 19.96 2.37 12.17
N PHE A 63 20.36 3.11 13.20
CA PHE A 63 19.43 3.84 14.08
C PHE A 63 18.62 4.89 13.32
N LYS A 64 19.25 5.61 12.39
CA LYS A 64 18.57 6.57 11.51
C LYS A 64 17.43 5.92 10.73
N THR A 65 17.61 4.72 10.19
CA THR A 65 16.53 4.00 9.48
C THR A 65 15.31 3.79 10.38
N TYR A 66 15.51 3.38 11.64
CA TYR A 66 14.40 3.26 12.60
C TYR A 66 13.73 4.60 12.90
N LEU A 67 14.51 5.68 13.00
CA LEU A 67 13.98 7.02 13.19
C LEU A 67 13.16 7.49 11.99
N GLN A 68 13.50 7.07 10.77
CA GLN A 68 12.73 7.42 9.56
C GLN A 68 11.32 6.82 9.63
N ASP A 69 11.21 5.54 9.99
CA ASP A 69 9.92 4.88 10.17
C ASP A 69 9.10 5.53 11.30
N LEU A 70 9.75 5.85 12.42
CA LEU A 70 9.10 6.50 13.56
C LEU A 70 8.76 7.98 13.29
N SER A 71 9.49 8.63 12.38
CA SER A 71 9.23 10.00 11.96
C SER A 71 8.07 10.11 10.97
N ASN A 72 7.56 8.97 10.47
CA ASN A 72 6.43 8.91 9.55
C ASN A 72 5.10 8.95 10.33
N PRO A 73 4.21 9.92 10.04
CA PRO A 73 2.87 9.98 10.62
C PRO A 73 2.03 8.71 10.46
N ASP A 74 2.19 8.00 9.34
CA ASP A 74 1.36 6.82 9.01
C ASP A 74 1.59 5.67 9.98
N THR A 75 2.79 5.57 10.57
CA THR A 75 3.13 4.60 11.63
C THR A 75 2.17 4.70 12.83
N PHE A 76 1.65 5.89 13.11
CA PHE A 76 0.71 6.12 14.21
C PHE A 76 -0.74 5.98 13.77
N MET A 77 -1.05 6.15 12.48
CA MET A 77 -2.41 6.16 11.96
C MET A 77 -2.90 4.80 11.43
N GLN A 78 -2.12 3.74 11.62
CA GLN A 78 -2.50 2.40 11.19
C GLN A 78 -3.82 1.96 11.82
N SER A 79 -4.66 1.31 11.03
CA SER A 79 -5.92 0.75 11.49
C SER A 79 -5.78 -0.77 11.64
N ALA A 80 -6.45 -1.33 12.63
CA ALA A 80 -6.58 -2.77 12.84
C ALA A 80 -8.05 -3.17 12.80
N VAL A 81 -8.31 -4.37 12.30
CA VAL A 81 -9.63 -5.00 12.36
C VAL A 81 -9.63 -6.02 13.50
N SER A 82 -10.65 -5.94 14.35
CA SER A 82 -10.93 -6.93 15.37
C SER A 82 -12.25 -7.62 15.07
N SER A 83 -12.33 -8.93 15.31
CA SER A 83 -13.54 -9.72 15.11
C SER A 83 -14.13 -10.17 16.44
N SER A 84 -15.45 -10.15 16.56
CA SER A 84 -16.15 -10.79 17.67
C SER A 84 -15.97 -12.31 17.69
N ASN A 85 -15.61 -12.92 16.55
CA ASN A 85 -15.31 -14.34 16.43
C ASN A 85 -14.38 -14.62 15.23
N ASP A 86 -13.07 -14.56 15.47
CA ASP A 86 -12.04 -14.74 14.45
C ASP A 86 -12.03 -16.13 13.78
N ALA A 87 -12.63 -17.15 14.44
CA ALA A 87 -12.77 -18.50 13.87
C ALA A 87 -13.87 -18.61 12.80
N VAL A 88 -14.73 -17.60 12.68
CA VAL A 88 -15.81 -17.53 11.68
C VAL A 88 -15.45 -16.53 10.59
N VAL A 89 -15.09 -15.32 11.00
CA VAL A 89 -14.73 -14.24 10.10
C VAL A 89 -13.58 -13.43 10.68
N SER A 90 -12.60 -13.11 9.84
CA SER A 90 -11.53 -12.16 10.16
C SER A 90 -11.49 -11.06 9.11
N GLY A 91 -10.83 -9.96 9.43
CA GLY A 91 -10.55 -8.90 8.47
C GLY A 91 -9.12 -8.45 8.59
N THR A 92 -8.57 -7.95 7.50
CA THR A 92 -7.24 -7.36 7.42
C THR A 92 -7.35 -6.00 6.73
N VAL A 93 -6.59 -5.02 7.22
CA VAL A 93 -6.50 -3.72 6.58
C VAL A 93 -5.50 -3.81 5.45
N THR A 94 -5.92 -3.45 4.24
CA THR A 94 -5.09 -3.46 3.02
C THR A 94 -4.77 -2.06 2.50
N GLY A 95 -5.44 -1.03 3.04
CA GLY A 95 -5.21 0.38 2.69
C GLY A 95 -5.94 1.33 3.64
N SER A 96 -6.26 2.54 3.18
CA SER A 96 -7.03 3.50 3.98
C SER A 96 -8.45 3.01 4.21
N VAL A 97 -8.76 2.65 5.45
CA VAL A 97 -10.08 2.13 5.86
C VAL A 97 -10.75 3.11 6.81
N VAL A 98 -12.07 3.25 6.68
CA VAL A 98 -12.87 4.09 7.59
C VAL A 98 -13.14 3.31 8.87
N SER A 99 -12.79 3.90 10.02
CA SER A 99 -13.10 3.35 11.34
C SER A 99 -14.60 3.16 11.51
N GLY A 100 -15.00 2.02 12.09
CA GLY A 100 -16.40 1.66 12.21
C GLY A 100 -16.64 0.21 12.59
N SER A 101 -17.90 -0.12 12.80
CA SER A 101 -18.35 -1.47 13.15
C SER A 101 -19.22 -2.01 12.02
N TYR A 102 -18.84 -3.17 11.49
CA TYR A 102 -19.51 -3.84 10.38
C TYR A 102 -20.12 -5.16 10.86
N GLN A 103 -21.40 -5.35 10.60
CA GLN A 103 -22.12 -6.59 10.90
C GLN A 103 -21.96 -7.56 9.75
N ILE A 104 -21.33 -8.69 10.02
CA ILE A 104 -20.99 -9.71 9.02
C ILE A 104 -21.70 -11.03 9.36
N GLU A 105 -22.47 -11.54 8.41
CA GLU A 105 -23.04 -12.88 8.45
C GLU A 105 -22.35 -13.75 7.39
N ALA A 106 -21.64 -14.80 7.82
CA ALA A 106 -21.02 -15.77 6.93
C ALA A 106 -22.05 -16.87 6.59
N ARG A 107 -22.67 -16.80 5.41
CA ARG A 107 -23.73 -17.75 5.01
C ARG A 107 -23.19 -18.98 4.32
N GLN A 108 -22.18 -18.82 3.48
CA GLN A 108 -21.65 -19.89 2.65
C GLN A 108 -20.18 -19.67 2.38
N LEU A 109 -19.39 -20.74 2.39
CA LEU A 109 -18.01 -20.73 1.92
C LEU A 109 -17.94 -21.13 0.45
N ALA A 110 -16.97 -20.55 -0.25
CA ALA A 110 -16.56 -20.99 -1.56
C ALA A 110 -15.98 -22.40 -1.47
N GLN A 111 -16.40 -23.29 -2.35
CA GLN A 111 -15.92 -24.66 -2.44
C GLN A 111 -15.42 -24.97 -3.85
N ALA A 112 -14.36 -25.78 -3.91
CA ALA A 112 -13.85 -26.32 -5.17
C ALA A 112 -14.68 -27.54 -5.57
N ASN A 113 -14.86 -27.73 -6.87
CA ASN A 113 -15.54 -28.93 -7.36
C ASN A 113 -14.64 -30.16 -7.22
N THR A 114 -15.18 -31.25 -6.69
CA THR A 114 -14.49 -32.54 -6.61
C THR A 114 -15.35 -33.63 -7.20
N GLN A 115 -14.77 -34.38 -8.15
CA GLN A 115 -15.41 -35.52 -8.79
C GLN A 115 -14.54 -36.77 -8.65
N VAL A 116 -15.17 -37.89 -8.31
CA VAL A 116 -14.51 -39.18 -8.17
C VAL A 116 -15.02 -40.11 -9.27
N ALA A 117 -14.11 -40.71 -10.02
CA ALA A 117 -14.46 -41.70 -11.04
C ALA A 117 -15.06 -42.95 -10.37
N ASN A 118 -16.23 -43.41 -10.83
CA ASN A 118 -16.95 -44.53 -10.20
C ASN A 118 -16.28 -45.90 -10.41
N LYS A 119 -15.41 -46.02 -11.41
CA LYS A 119 -14.68 -47.26 -11.68
C LYS A 119 -13.62 -47.51 -10.59
N ILE A 120 -13.67 -48.70 -9.99
CA ILE A 120 -12.71 -49.17 -8.98
C ILE A 120 -11.66 -50.06 -9.66
N TYR A 121 -10.39 -49.77 -9.38
CA TYR A 121 -9.23 -50.53 -9.86
C TYR A 121 -8.61 -51.33 -8.71
N SER A 122 -7.90 -52.41 -9.03
CA SER A 122 -7.24 -53.26 -8.03
C SER A 122 -5.87 -52.73 -7.60
N SER A 123 -5.22 -51.94 -8.46
CA SER A 123 -3.91 -51.32 -8.23
C SER A 123 -3.83 -49.91 -8.83
N ALA A 124 -2.99 -49.05 -8.26
CA ALA A 124 -2.66 -47.73 -8.83
C ALA A 124 -1.87 -47.82 -10.16
N SER A 125 -1.28 -48.98 -10.44
CA SER A 125 -0.63 -49.28 -11.72
C SER A 125 -1.57 -49.92 -12.76
N ASP A 126 -2.84 -50.14 -12.43
CA ASP A 126 -3.80 -50.70 -13.39
C ASP A 126 -4.00 -49.76 -14.57
N THR A 127 -4.21 -50.37 -15.75
CA THR A 127 -4.35 -49.62 -16.99
C THR A 127 -5.75 -49.00 -17.13
N ILE A 128 -5.78 -47.80 -17.72
CA ILE A 128 -6.98 -47.09 -18.13
C ILE A 128 -7.12 -47.11 -19.66
N SER A 129 -8.32 -46.89 -20.19
CA SER A 129 -8.50 -46.84 -21.64
C SER A 129 -7.69 -45.70 -22.27
N SER A 130 -7.05 -45.98 -23.40
CA SER A 130 -6.43 -44.95 -24.23
C SER A 130 -7.48 -44.13 -24.99
N GLY A 131 -7.16 -42.86 -25.27
CA GLY A 131 -8.09 -41.92 -25.90
C GLY A 131 -7.71 -40.48 -25.61
N THR A 132 -8.66 -39.56 -25.76
CA THR A 132 -8.47 -38.15 -25.40
C THR A 132 -9.42 -37.81 -24.27
N LEU A 133 -8.85 -37.54 -23.09
CA LEU A 133 -9.58 -37.03 -21.94
C LEU A 133 -9.81 -35.52 -22.11
N SER A 134 -11.06 -35.09 -22.11
CA SER A 134 -11.47 -33.70 -22.12
C SER A 134 -11.86 -33.25 -20.71
N ILE A 135 -11.27 -32.16 -20.24
CA ILE A 135 -11.56 -31.51 -18.97
C ILE A 135 -12.01 -30.08 -19.29
N SER A 136 -13.28 -29.78 -19.07
CA SER A 136 -13.81 -28.42 -19.22
C SER A 136 -14.00 -27.79 -17.85
N ILE A 137 -13.40 -26.62 -17.63
CA ILE A 137 -13.44 -25.87 -16.37
C ILE A 137 -13.26 -24.38 -16.63
N ALA A 138 -13.96 -23.50 -15.89
CA ALA A 138 -13.87 -22.04 -16.03
C ALA A 138 -14.08 -21.54 -17.49
N GLY A 139 -14.94 -22.21 -18.25
CA GLY A 139 -15.22 -21.88 -19.66
C GLY A 139 -14.14 -22.31 -20.67
N SER A 140 -13.08 -23.00 -20.23
CA SER A 140 -12.01 -23.53 -21.09
C SER A 140 -12.02 -25.06 -21.13
N THR A 141 -11.71 -25.64 -22.29
CA THR A 141 -11.61 -27.09 -22.47
C THR A 141 -10.18 -27.52 -22.74
N HIS A 142 -9.63 -28.36 -21.87
CA HIS A 142 -8.30 -28.96 -21.99
C HIS A 142 -8.41 -30.41 -22.45
N ASN A 143 -7.60 -30.79 -23.44
CA ASN A 143 -7.56 -32.15 -23.97
C ASN A 143 -6.23 -32.82 -23.62
N ILE A 144 -6.29 -33.99 -22.99
CA ILE A 144 -5.15 -34.80 -22.57
C ILE A 144 -5.17 -36.12 -23.35
N THR A 145 -4.12 -36.38 -24.11
CA THR A 145 -3.97 -37.67 -24.80
C THR A 145 -3.49 -38.73 -23.82
N VAL A 146 -4.24 -39.84 -23.74
CA VAL A 146 -3.91 -41.03 -22.94
C VAL A 146 -3.46 -42.15 -23.87
N ASP A 147 -2.20 -42.55 -23.76
CA ASP A 147 -1.56 -43.57 -24.59
C ASP A 147 -0.65 -44.50 -23.75
N ALA A 148 0.12 -45.38 -24.40
CA ALA A 148 0.97 -46.35 -23.71
C ALA A 148 2.03 -45.73 -22.76
N THR A 149 2.28 -44.42 -22.82
CA THR A 149 3.24 -43.72 -21.96
C THR A 149 2.64 -43.27 -20.62
N ASN A 150 1.31 -43.11 -20.55
CA ASN A 150 0.60 -42.59 -19.37
C ASN A 150 -0.73 -43.29 -19.05
N ASN A 151 -1.08 -44.40 -19.72
CA ASN A 151 -2.34 -45.13 -19.55
C ASN A 151 -2.43 -46.01 -18.28
N THR A 152 -1.87 -45.56 -17.16
CA THR A 152 -2.13 -46.12 -15.83
C THR A 152 -2.76 -45.05 -14.95
N LEU A 153 -3.37 -45.41 -13.81
CA LEU A 153 -3.88 -44.39 -12.88
C LEU A 153 -2.77 -43.43 -12.43
N GLU A 154 -1.59 -43.96 -12.04
CA GLU A 154 -0.41 -43.16 -11.69
C GLU A 154 0.09 -42.31 -12.86
N GLY A 155 0.11 -42.86 -14.08
CA GLY A 155 0.53 -42.15 -15.28
C GLY A 155 -0.38 -40.98 -15.62
N LEU A 156 -1.69 -41.17 -15.57
CA LEU A 156 -2.67 -40.12 -15.82
C LEU A 156 -2.65 -39.06 -14.71
N GLN A 157 -2.59 -39.48 -13.44
CA GLN A 157 -2.48 -38.57 -12.30
C GLN A 157 -1.26 -37.65 -12.46
N LYS A 158 -0.10 -38.23 -12.76
CA LYS A 158 1.14 -37.46 -12.97
C LYS A 158 1.03 -36.53 -14.17
N THR A 159 0.42 -37.00 -15.26
CA THR A 159 0.21 -36.18 -16.46
C THR A 159 -0.64 -34.96 -16.14
N ILE A 160 -1.74 -35.14 -15.41
CA ILE A 160 -2.62 -34.04 -15.00
C ILE A 160 -1.89 -33.07 -14.08
N ASN A 161 -1.24 -33.55 -13.02
CA ASN A 161 -0.60 -32.70 -12.03
C ASN A 161 0.69 -32.00 -12.52
N SER A 162 1.26 -32.46 -13.64
CA SER A 162 2.41 -31.80 -14.27
C SER A 162 2.00 -30.78 -15.33
N GLY A 163 0.72 -30.71 -15.69
CA GLY A 163 0.17 -29.76 -16.67
C GLY A 163 -0.73 -28.72 -16.02
N ASP A 164 -1.01 -27.66 -16.76
CA ASP A 164 -1.95 -26.61 -16.38
C ASP A 164 -3.32 -26.88 -17.01
N TYR A 165 -4.11 -27.71 -16.33
CA TYR A 165 -5.44 -28.14 -16.77
C TYR A 165 -6.56 -27.66 -15.83
N GLY A 166 -6.25 -26.76 -14.90
CA GLY A 166 -7.18 -26.23 -13.90
C GLY A 166 -7.63 -27.21 -12.81
N VAL A 167 -7.13 -28.45 -12.81
CA VAL A 167 -7.52 -29.50 -11.85
C VAL A 167 -6.30 -30.27 -11.32
N ASN A 168 -6.42 -30.75 -10.08
CA ASN A 168 -5.49 -31.69 -9.46
C ASN A 168 -6.10 -33.09 -9.45
N ALA A 169 -5.30 -34.11 -9.77
CA ALA A 169 -5.67 -35.51 -9.72
C ALA A 169 -5.02 -36.23 -8.52
N SER A 170 -5.79 -37.08 -7.86
CA SER A 170 -5.35 -37.92 -6.74
C SER A 170 -5.90 -39.33 -6.84
N ILE A 171 -5.12 -40.33 -6.44
CA ILE A 171 -5.58 -41.72 -6.39
C ILE A 171 -5.95 -42.03 -4.94
N ILE A 172 -7.20 -42.42 -4.70
CA ILE A 172 -7.72 -42.76 -3.36
C ILE A 172 -7.89 -44.26 -3.25
N ASN A 173 -7.33 -44.85 -2.18
CA ASN A 173 -7.63 -46.23 -1.79
C ASN A 173 -8.84 -46.24 -0.84
N THR A 174 -9.96 -46.79 -1.28
CA THR A 174 -11.22 -46.84 -0.51
C THR A 174 -11.34 -48.06 0.39
N GLY A 175 -10.29 -48.89 0.48
CA GLY A 175 -10.30 -50.19 1.14
C GLY A 175 -10.89 -51.32 0.29
N ASN A 176 -11.66 -50.98 -0.74
CA ASN A 176 -12.21 -51.92 -1.74
C ASN A 176 -11.46 -51.85 -3.09
N GLY A 177 -10.46 -50.98 -3.21
CA GLY A 177 -9.67 -50.73 -4.42
C GLY A 177 -9.29 -49.26 -4.55
N TYR A 178 -8.80 -48.89 -5.73
CA TYR A 178 -8.30 -47.55 -6.06
C TYR A 178 -9.26 -46.81 -7.00
N GLN A 179 -9.49 -45.52 -6.76
CA GLN A 179 -10.29 -44.64 -7.62
C GLN A 179 -9.53 -43.33 -7.89
N LEU A 180 -9.76 -42.75 -9.07
CA LEU A 180 -9.20 -41.45 -9.43
C LEU A 180 -10.16 -40.34 -9.00
N MET A 181 -9.64 -39.37 -8.24
CA MET A 181 -10.33 -38.17 -7.82
C MET A 181 -9.73 -36.96 -8.53
N PHE A 182 -10.59 -36.10 -9.05
CA PHE A 182 -10.25 -34.83 -9.66
C PHE A 182 -10.80 -33.72 -8.78
N THR A 183 -10.00 -32.72 -8.48
CA THR A 183 -10.42 -31.53 -7.70
C THR A 183 -9.99 -30.29 -8.45
N SER A 184 -10.90 -29.32 -8.62
CA SER A 184 -10.57 -28.03 -9.18
C SER A 184 -9.45 -27.37 -8.36
N GLN A 185 -8.53 -26.67 -9.03
CA GLN A 185 -7.50 -25.89 -8.35
C GLN A 185 -8.06 -24.65 -7.65
N ASN A 186 -9.20 -24.14 -8.14
CA ASN A 186 -9.86 -22.94 -7.63
C ASN A 186 -11.27 -23.24 -7.10
N THR A 187 -11.71 -22.48 -6.10
CA THR A 187 -13.08 -22.51 -5.58
C THR A 187 -14.03 -21.66 -6.43
N GLY A 188 -15.34 -21.77 -6.21
CA GLY A 188 -16.34 -20.92 -6.86
C GLY A 188 -17.19 -21.63 -7.90
N ALA A 189 -18.40 -21.13 -8.12
CA ALA A 189 -19.41 -21.73 -8.99
C ALA A 189 -18.94 -21.84 -10.45
N ALA A 190 -18.18 -20.85 -10.94
CA ALA A 190 -17.61 -20.85 -12.29
C ALA A 190 -16.56 -21.95 -12.52
N ASN A 191 -16.00 -22.53 -11.45
CA ASN A 191 -14.98 -23.58 -11.51
C ASN A 191 -15.57 -24.99 -11.40
N GLU A 192 -16.86 -25.16 -11.76
CA GLU A 192 -17.43 -26.48 -11.98
C GLU A 192 -16.73 -27.16 -13.16
N MET A 193 -16.31 -28.42 -12.95
CA MET A 193 -15.54 -29.17 -13.94
C MET A 193 -16.42 -30.23 -14.61
N GLN A 194 -16.20 -30.44 -15.90
CA GLN A 194 -16.81 -31.52 -16.66
C GLN A 194 -15.71 -32.38 -17.27
N ILE A 195 -15.74 -33.68 -16.99
CA ILE A 195 -14.74 -34.64 -17.44
C ILE A 195 -15.42 -35.61 -18.40
N SER A 196 -14.86 -35.80 -19.60
CA SER A 196 -15.41 -36.69 -20.62
C SER A 196 -14.35 -37.22 -21.58
N GLY A 197 -14.69 -38.19 -22.43
CA GLY A 197 -13.85 -38.62 -23.57
C GLY A 197 -13.03 -39.89 -23.33
N LEU A 198 -13.08 -40.45 -22.12
CA LEU A 198 -12.57 -41.80 -21.83
C LEU A 198 -13.70 -42.71 -21.34
N ALA A 199 -13.77 -43.92 -21.91
CA ALA A 199 -14.82 -44.90 -21.59
C ALA A 199 -14.88 -45.26 -20.10
N ASP A 200 -13.74 -45.26 -19.41
CA ASP A 200 -13.64 -45.49 -17.96
C ASP A 200 -14.48 -44.49 -17.15
N PHE A 201 -14.59 -43.25 -17.61
CA PHE A 201 -15.31 -42.16 -16.95
C PHE A 201 -16.72 -41.97 -17.53
N ASP A 202 -16.88 -42.04 -18.85
CA ASP A 202 -18.17 -41.82 -19.51
C ASP A 202 -19.17 -42.95 -19.24
N THR A 203 -18.68 -44.21 -19.18
CA THR A 203 -19.56 -45.39 -19.04
C THR A 203 -19.91 -45.66 -17.58
N ASN A 204 -18.95 -45.51 -16.68
CA ASN A 204 -19.16 -45.76 -15.25
C ASN A 204 -19.66 -44.49 -14.52
N GLY A 205 -19.48 -43.32 -15.11
CA GLY A 205 -19.81 -42.02 -14.54
C GLY A 205 -18.77 -41.53 -13.54
N LEU A 206 -18.94 -40.27 -13.14
CA LEU A 206 -18.28 -39.67 -11.99
C LEU A 206 -19.33 -39.33 -10.92
N THR A 207 -18.91 -39.35 -9.65
CA THR A 207 -19.71 -38.87 -8.53
C THR A 207 -19.11 -37.56 -8.02
N THR A 208 -19.91 -36.50 -7.99
CA THR A 208 -19.53 -35.22 -7.36
C THR A 208 -19.59 -35.36 -5.85
N THR A 209 -18.45 -35.18 -5.18
CA THR A 209 -18.34 -35.24 -3.71
C THR A 209 -18.24 -33.86 -3.06
N SER A 210 -17.90 -32.83 -3.83
CA SER A 210 -17.93 -31.42 -3.45
C SER A 210 -18.43 -30.60 -4.62
N VAL A 211 -19.48 -29.80 -4.43
CA VAL A 211 -20.05 -28.95 -5.49
C VAL A 211 -19.24 -27.66 -5.61
N ALA A 212 -19.09 -27.15 -6.83
CA ALA A 212 -18.52 -25.82 -7.03
C ALA A 212 -19.56 -24.78 -6.59
N GLN A 213 -19.19 -23.91 -5.66
CA GLN A 213 -20.06 -22.84 -5.19
C GLN A 213 -19.24 -21.65 -4.72
N ASP A 214 -19.80 -20.46 -4.84
CA ASP A 214 -19.22 -19.20 -4.37
C ASP A 214 -19.43 -19.00 -2.87
N ALA A 215 -18.57 -18.21 -2.25
CA ALA A 215 -18.79 -17.72 -0.90
C ALA A 215 -19.91 -16.67 -0.90
N ILE A 216 -20.72 -16.66 0.16
CA ILE A 216 -21.79 -15.69 0.36
C ILE A 216 -21.65 -15.08 1.75
N MET A 217 -21.47 -13.77 1.77
CA MET A 217 -21.42 -12.93 2.97
C MET A 217 -22.59 -11.96 2.95
N VAL A 218 -23.09 -11.58 4.12
CA VAL A 218 -23.95 -10.40 4.26
C VAL A 218 -23.26 -9.36 5.13
N VAL A 219 -23.09 -8.15 4.58
CA VAL A 219 -22.48 -6.99 5.25
C VAL A 219 -23.55 -5.95 5.48
N ASN A 220 -23.86 -5.64 6.74
CA ASN A 220 -24.89 -4.66 7.10
C ASN A 220 -26.25 -4.88 6.39
N GLY A 221 -26.61 -6.13 6.09
CA GLY A 221 -27.84 -6.51 5.39
C GLY A 221 -27.71 -6.65 3.87
N LEU A 222 -26.60 -6.23 3.26
CA LEU A 222 -26.33 -6.40 1.82
C LEU A 222 -25.59 -7.71 1.55
N ALA A 223 -26.13 -8.54 0.65
CA ALA A 223 -25.48 -9.78 0.25
C ALA A 223 -24.38 -9.54 -0.79
N VAL A 224 -23.22 -10.14 -0.58
CA VAL A 224 -22.04 -10.06 -1.44
C VAL A 224 -21.52 -11.48 -1.71
N THR A 225 -21.09 -11.72 -2.95
CA THR A 225 -20.61 -13.03 -3.41
C THR A 225 -19.16 -12.95 -3.89
N SER A 226 -18.37 -13.98 -3.61
CA SER A 226 -16.97 -14.10 -4.09
C SER A 226 -16.69 -15.53 -4.54
N SER A 227 -15.85 -15.70 -5.56
CA SER A 227 -15.39 -17.02 -6.00
C SER A 227 -14.41 -17.67 -5.01
N THR A 228 -13.86 -16.89 -4.07
CA THR A 228 -12.98 -17.36 -3.01
C THR A 228 -13.58 -17.07 -1.63
N ASN A 229 -12.95 -17.59 -0.57
CA ASN A 229 -13.32 -17.24 0.81
C ASN A 229 -12.74 -15.90 1.27
N GLN A 230 -12.01 -15.21 0.40
CA GLN A 230 -11.48 -13.87 0.61
C GLN A 230 -12.33 -12.87 -0.19
N PHE A 231 -12.71 -11.79 0.47
CA PHE A 231 -13.52 -10.72 -0.07
C PHE A 231 -12.69 -9.45 -0.05
N ASP A 232 -12.17 -9.08 -1.22
CA ASP A 232 -11.37 -7.88 -1.41
C ASP A 232 -12.27 -6.67 -1.67
N GLU A 233 -11.95 -5.53 -1.04
CA GLU A 233 -12.55 -4.20 -1.31
C GLU A 233 -14.08 -4.12 -1.21
N VAL A 234 -14.74 -5.09 -0.55
CA VAL A 234 -16.18 -4.99 -0.22
C VAL A 234 -16.44 -3.76 0.65
N ILE A 235 -15.47 -3.45 1.51
CA ILE A 235 -15.31 -2.15 2.13
C ILE A 235 -13.94 -1.64 1.67
N PRO A 236 -13.84 -0.43 1.10
CA PRO A 236 -12.56 0.10 0.63
C PRO A 236 -11.48 0.05 1.72
N GLY A 237 -10.28 -0.45 1.35
CA GLY A 237 -9.14 -0.58 2.25
C GLY A 237 -9.18 -1.79 3.20
N MET A 238 -10.12 -2.72 3.04
CA MET A 238 -10.23 -3.93 3.86
C MET A 238 -10.42 -5.19 3.02
N GLN A 239 -9.75 -6.27 3.42
CA GLN A 239 -10.04 -7.64 2.99
C GLN A 239 -10.75 -8.38 4.13
N ILE A 240 -11.77 -9.18 3.79
CA ILE A 240 -12.54 -9.98 4.75
C ILE A 240 -12.38 -11.46 4.40
N ASP A 241 -12.00 -12.28 5.37
CA ASP A 241 -11.86 -13.72 5.23
C ASP A 241 -13.01 -14.45 5.93
N LEU A 242 -13.68 -15.34 5.21
CA LEU A 242 -14.62 -16.30 5.79
C LEU A 242 -13.91 -17.62 6.10
N LYS A 243 -13.90 -18.03 7.37
CA LYS A 243 -13.28 -19.28 7.82
C LYS A 243 -14.29 -20.39 8.08
N SER A 244 -15.51 -20.04 8.47
CA SER A 244 -16.62 -20.99 8.62
C SER A 244 -17.98 -20.36 8.30
N ALA A 245 -18.92 -21.18 7.81
CA ALA A 245 -20.30 -20.73 7.52
C ALA A 245 -21.21 -20.97 8.72
N GLN A 246 -21.88 -19.91 9.19
CA GLN A 246 -22.87 -19.93 10.27
C GLN A 246 -24.11 -19.08 9.90
N PRO A 247 -24.96 -19.55 8.96
CA PRO A 247 -26.17 -18.84 8.56
C PRO A 247 -27.04 -18.42 9.75
N GLY A 248 -27.51 -17.18 9.76
CA GLY A 248 -28.32 -16.60 10.83
C GLY A 248 -27.55 -16.10 12.06
N THR A 249 -26.22 -16.24 12.09
CA THR A 249 -25.37 -15.68 13.17
C THR A 249 -24.60 -14.48 12.65
N VAL A 250 -24.83 -13.31 13.27
CA VAL A 250 -24.14 -12.07 12.93
C VAL A 250 -22.92 -11.90 13.83
N ASN A 251 -21.75 -11.74 13.21
CA ASN A 251 -20.50 -11.37 13.86
C ASN A 251 -20.21 -9.89 13.61
N THR A 252 -19.42 -9.28 14.48
CA THR A 252 -19.05 -7.86 14.36
C THR A 252 -17.56 -7.77 14.03
N LEU A 253 -17.22 -7.10 12.93
CA LEU A 253 -15.87 -6.63 12.64
C LEU A 253 -15.77 -5.16 13.05
N SER A 254 -14.84 -4.83 13.94
CA SER A 254 -14.58 -3.46 14.40
C SER A 254 -13.24 -2.99 13.89
N VAL A 255 -13.24 -1.90 13.12
CA VAL A 255 -12.04 -1.22 12.62
C VAL A 255 -11.73 -0.07 13.55
N ASN A 256 -10.58 -0.16 14.23
CA ASN A 256 -10.08 0.84 15.18
C ASN A 256 -8.63 1.20 14.83
N GLN A 257 -8.09 2.26 15.42
CA GLN A 257 -6.65 2.53 15.35
C GLN A 257 -5.86 1.42 16.06
N ASP A 258 -4.73 1.02 15.48
CA ASP A 258 -3.87 -0.02 16.03
C ASP A 258 -2.90 0.54 17.07
N THR A 259 -3.37 0.65 18.31
CA THR A 259 -2.53 1.13 19.42
C THR A 259 -1.41 0.15 19.77
N ASN A 260 -1.55 -1.15 19.44
CA ASN A 260 -0.55 -2.15 19.81
C ASN A 260 0.70 -2.01 18.94
N SER A 261 0.52 -1.85 17.63
CA SER A 261 1.64 -1.60 16.70
C SER A 261 2.41 -0.32 17.06
N VAL A 262 1.72 0.71 17.57
CA VAL A 262 2.36 1.93 18.08
C VAL A 262 3.19 1.65 19.34
N VAL A 263 2.66 0.88 20.30
CA VAL A 263 3.40 0.48 21.52
C VAL A 263 4.67 -0.32 21.15
N GLU A 264 4.57 -1.28 20.24
CA GLU A 264 5.70 -2.09 19.78
C GLU A 264 6.77 -1.24 19.07
N SER A 265 6.34 -0.25 18.27
CA SER A 265 7.23 0.70 17.60
C SER A 265 8.01 1.55 18.61
N ILE A 266 7.36 2.03 19.68
CA ILE A 266 8.01 2.80 20.74
C ILE A 266 8.93 1.95 21.61
N GLN A 267 8.53 0.72 21.93
CA GLN A 267 9.42 -0.22 22.62
C GLN A 267 10.69 -0.49 21.79
N SER A 268 10.54 -0.74 20.49
CA SER A 268 11.66 -0.94 19.58
C SER A 268 12.58 0.29 19.52
N PHE A 269 12.00 1.49 19.50
CA PHE A 269 12.77 2.74 19.57
C PHE A 269 13.62 2.84 20.85
N VAL A 270 13.03 2.52 22.01
CA VAL A 270 13.73 2.51 23.30
C VAL A 270 14.90 1.51 23.28
N ASP A 271 14.66 0.31 22.76
CA ASP A 271 15.67 -0.75 22.69
C ASP A 271 16.83 -0.37 21.77
N VAL A 272 16.55 0.14 20.57
CA VAL A 272 17.60 0.56 19.61
C VAL A 272 18.35 1.78 20.13
N TYR A 273 17.67 2.75 20.76
CA TYR A 273 18.35 3.87 21.42
C TYR A 273 19.32 3.40 22.51
N ASN A 274 18.90 2.47 23.36
CA ASN A 274 19.74 1.93 24.44
C ASN A 274 20.93 1.12 23.90
N GLN A 275 20.75 0.40 22.78
CA GLN A 275 21.84 -0.26 22.08
C GLN A 275 22.87 0.77 21.57
N LEU A 276 22.42 1.89 20.99
CA LEU A 276 23.32 2.95 20.55
C LEU A 276 24.05 3.61 21.73
N ASP A 277 23.38 3.89 22.84
CA ASP A 277 24.03 4.45 24.04
C ASP A 277 25.08 3.48 24.60
N THR A 278 24.80 2.17 24.59
CA THR A 278 25.77 1.12 24.95
C THR A 278 27.00 1.17 24.05
N ILE A 279 26.82 1.21 22.72
CA ILE A 279 27.94 1.33 21.76
C ILE A 279 28.77 2.59 22.01
N LEU A 280 28.11 3.73 22.26
CA LEU A 280 28.80 4.98 22.58
C LEU A 280 29.63 4.88 23.87
N ASP A 281 29.12 4.17 24.88
CA ASP A 281 29.83 3.90 26.13
C ASP A 281 31.02 2.96 25.94
N GLU A 282 30.84 1.88 25.18
CA GLU A 282 31.90 0.91 24.87
C GLU A 282 33.05 1.57 24.11
N LEU A 283 32.74 2.33 23.05
CA LEU A 283 33.73 3.09 22.28
C LEU A 283 34.49 4.10 23.16
N GLY A 284 33.81 4.69 24.15
CA GLY A 284 34.36 5.71 25.04
C GLY A 284 35.02 5.19 26.32
N SER A 285 35.00 3.87 26.55
CA SER A 285 35.37 3.26 27.83
C SER A 285 36.85 3.41 28.18
N TYR A 286 37.11 3.63 29.47
CA TYR A 286 38.47 3.61 30.05
C TYR A 286 38.77 2.29 30.76
N GLU A 287 37.81 1.37 30.82
CA GLU A 287 37.97 0.11 31.55
C GLU A 287 38.87 -0.86 30.77
N SER A 288 39.69 -1.60 31.50
CA SER A 288 40.58 -2.60 30.91
C SER A 288 39.85 -3.93 30.74
N LEU A 289 39.91 -4.51 29.54
CA LEU A 289 39.37 -5.82 29.24
C LEU A 289 40.17 -6.96 29.87
N THR A 290 39.48 -8.04 30.22
CA THR A 290 40.11 -9.32 30.56
C THR A 290 40.69 -10.00 29.32
N SER A 291 41.59 -10.99 29.50
CA SER A 291 42.18 -11.72 28.38
C SER A 291 41.13 -12.42 27.51
N ASP A 292 40.08 -12.98 28.12
CA ASP A 292 39.01 -13.66 27.37
C ASP A 292 38.15 -12.69 26.56
N GLN A 293 37.98 -11.45 27.04
CA GLN A 293 37.24 -10.40 26.33
C GLN A 293 38.03 -9.81 25.15
N GLN A 294 39.36 -9.71 25.27
CA GLN A 294 40.23 -9.25 24.18
C GLN A 294 40.18 -10.16 22.95
N ASP A 295 39.85 -11.44 23.14
CA ASP A 295 39.76 -12.42 22.06
C ASP A 295 38.35 -12.49 21.43
N SER A 296 37.38 -11.69 21.90
CA SER A 296 36.00 -11.67 21.41
C SER A 296 35.77 -10.54 20.40
N GLU A 297 35.09 -10.86 19.30
CA GLU A 297 34.66 -9.88 18.27
C GLU A 297 33.72 -8.80 18.85
N GLU A 298 33.01 -9.10 19.94
CA GLU A 298 32.12 -8.15 20.63
C GLU A 298 32.87 -6.92 21.18
N TYR A 299 34.14 -7.08 21.58
CA TYR A 299 34.92 -6.02 22.20
C TYR A 299 35.96 -5.40 21.26
N GLU A 300 35.85 -5.64 19.95
CA GLU A 300 36.84 -5.22 18.95
C GLU A 300 37.16 -3.72 19.02
N TYR A 301 36.15 -2.87 19.28
CA TYR A 301 36.29 -1.41 19.30
C TYR A 301 36.27 -0.79 20.71
N TRP A 302 36.40 -1.61 21.76
CA TRP A 302 36.27 -1.17 23.15
C TRP A 302 37.34 -0.14 23.54
N GLY A 303 36.91 1.06 23.92
CA GLY A 303 37.77 2.16 24.36
C GLY A 303 38.58 2.82 23.26
N ASP A 304 38.33 2.51 21.98
CA ASP A 304 39.07 3.06 20.84
C ASP A 304 38.90 4.57 20.67
N LEU A 305 37.80 5.13 21.19
CA LEU A 305 37.49 6.56 21.24
C LEU A 305 37.55 7.13 22.65
N ALA A 306 38.21 6.45 23.60
CA ALA A 306 38.38 6.92 24.96
C ALA A 306 39.00 8.33 25.00
N GLY A 307 38.25 9.28 25.58
CA GLY A 307 38.67 10.68 25.67
C GLY A 307 38.36 11.55 24.46
N SER A 308 37.80 10.99 23.38
CA SER A 308 37.35 11.74 22.20
C SER A 308 36.34 12.83 22.58
N SER A 309 36.62 14.08 22.17
CA SER A 309 35.66 15.19 22.32
C SER A 309 34.50 15.06 21.34
N LEU A 310 34.74 14.48 20.17
CA LEU A 310 33.72 14.25 19.16
C LEU A 310 32.66 13.26 19.67
N LEU A 311 33.08 12.15 20.27
CA LEU A 311 32.16 11.16 20.84
C LEU A 311 31.26 11.78 21.93
N ARG A 312 31.85 12.59 22.82
CA ARG A 312 31.09 13.34 23.84
C ARG A 312 30.11 14.35 23.23
N GLN A 313 30.50 15.01 22.13
CA GLN A 313 29.64 15.94 21.42
C GLN A 313 28.46 15.21 20.77
N VAL A 314 28.70 14.11 20.06
CA VAL A 314 27.66 13.25 19.48
C VAL A 314 26.67 12.82 20.56
N ARG A 315 27.14 12.26 21.68
CA ARG A 315 26.26 11.86 22.80
C ARG A 315 25.44 13.03 23.34
N SER A 316 26.05 14.19 23.53
CA SER A 316 25.37 15.39 24.04
C SER A 316 24.28 15.89 23.08
N GLU A 317 24.54 15.88 21.78
CA GLU A 317 23.59 16.36 20.76
C GLU A 317 22.38 15.41 20.65
N LEU A 318 22.63 14.09 20.63
CA LEU A 318 21.56 13.07 20.66
C LEU A 318 20.71 13.22 21.93
N GLN A 319 21.32 13.31 23.11
CA GLN A 319 20.57 13.47 24.36
C GLN A 319 19.81 14.79 24.45
N THR A 320 20.33 15.88 23.86
CA THR A 320 19.67 17.19 23.88
C THR A 320 18.45 17.20 22.96
N SER A 321 18.49 16.48 21.83
CA SER A 321 17.38 16.44 20.87
C SER A 321 16.10 15.84 21.47
N LEU A 322 16.23 14.94 22.46
CA LEU A 322 15.12 14.26 23.16
C LEU A 322 14.60 14.99 24.39
N ARG A 323 15.26 16.09 24.80
CA ARG A 323 14.89 16.82 26.03
C ARG A 323 13.98 18.01 25.72
N GLY A 324 13.15 18.37 26.69
CA GLY A 324 12.30 19.56 26.65
C GLY A 324 10.87 19.27 26.20
N THR A 325 10.16 20.34 25.85
CA THR A 325 8.77 20.31 25.38
C THR A 325 8.69 20.72 23.91
N LEU A 326 7.70 20.19 23.20
CA LEU A 326 7.33 20.66 21.86
C LEU A 326 6.21 21.70 22.01
N ASP A 327 6.56 22.98 21.87
CA ASP A 327 5.61 24.08 22.13
C ASP A 327 4.41 24.10 21.18
N GLN A 328 4.54 23.47 20.01
CA GLN A 328 3.47 23.36 19.01
C GLN A 328 2.47 22.22 19.32
N ILE A 329 2.70 21.45 20.38
CA ILE A 329 1.78 20.42 20.87
C ILE A 329 1.09 20.92 22.13
N ASN A 330 -0.23 20.77 22.19
CA ASN A 330 -1.01 21.14 23.36
C ASN A 330 -0.62 20.31 24.59
N SER A 331 -0.42 21.00 25.71
CA SER A 331 -0.21 20.38 27.02
C SER A 331 -1.41 19.47 27.39
N PRO A 332 -1.21 18.30 28.01
CA PRO A 332 0.02 17.85 28.68
C PRO A 332 0.96 16.96 27.84
N TYR A 333 0.56 16.49 26.66
CA TYR A 333 1.28 15.44 25.92
C TYR A 333 2.41 15.96 25.03
N ASN A 334 3.12 17.00 25.46
CA ASN A 334 4.13 17.68 24.66
C ASN A 334 5.58 17.36 25.07
N SER A 335 5.81 16.34 25.89
CA SER A 335 7.14 15.83 26.24
C SER A 335 7.15 14.31 26.39
N LEU A 336 8.32 13.69 26.16
CA LEU A 336 8.53 12.24 26.30
C LEU A 336 8.19 11.72 27.72
N SER A 337 8.52 12.50 28.75
CA SER A 337 8.27 12.12 30.15
C SER A 337 6.80 11.94 30.50
N VAL A 338 5.89 12.72 29.88
CA VAL A 338 4.45 12.65 30.18
C VAL A 338 3.81 11.41 29.57
N ILE A 339 4.41 10.89 28.49
CA ILE A 339 3.95 9.70 27.77
C ILE A 339 4.62 8.41 28.28
N GLY A 340 5.40 8.48 29.36
CA GLY A 340 6.03 7.30 29.97
C GLY A 340 7.45 6.99 29.49
N LEU A 341 8.10 7.90 28.75
CA LEU A 341 9.50 7.75 28.34
C LEU A 341 10.41 8.65 29.16
N SER A 342 11.42 8.08 29.83
CA SER A 342 12.37 8.86 30.61
C SER A 342 13.81 8.41 30.39
N ILE A 343 14.74 9.36 30.44
CA ILE A 343 16.18 9.13 30.29
C ILE A 343 16.83 9.40 31.65
N ASP A 344 17.61 8.45 32.16
CA ASP A 344 18.30 8.59 33.44
C ASP A 344 19.58 9.47 33.34
N LEU A 345 20.39 9.48 34.41
CA LEU A 345 21.61 10.29 34.46
C LEU A 345 22.73 9.69 33.62
N GLU A 346 22.69 8.38 33.44
CA GLU A 346 23.61 7.57 32.68
C GLU A 346 23.32 7.68 31.17
N GLY A 347 22.11 8.05 30.78
CA GLY A 347 21.71 8.23 29.39
C GLY A 347 20.80 7.14 28.86
N GLN A 348 20.46 6.14 29.68
CA GLN A 348 19.58 5.03 29.32
C GLN A 348 18.12 5.45 29.35
N MET A 349 17.37 5.02 28.34
CA MET A 349 15.94 5.26 28.22
C MET A 349 15.13 4.12 28.86
N SER A 350 14.09 4.50 29.58
CA SER A 350 13.10 3.60 30.18
C SER A 350 11.71 3.88 29.64
N PHE A 351 10.89 2.82 29.56
CA PHE A 351 9.53 2.85 29.04
C PHE A 351 8.52 2.35 30.08
N ASP A 352 7.64 3.25 30.52
CA ASP A 352 6.43 2.92 31.26
C ASP A 352 5.30 2.64 30.27
N GLN A 353 5.21 1.37 29.85
CA GLN A 353 4.21 0.91 28.89
C GLN A 353 2.78 1.20 29.33
N ALA A 354 2.46 1.02 30.62
CA ALA A 354 1.10 1.25 31.12
C ALA A 354 0.70 2.72 31.01
N ARG A 355 1.63 3.63 31.30
CA ARG A 355 1.41 5.07 31.10
C ARG A 355 1.26 5.42 29.62
N PHE A 356 2.05 4.82 28.75
CA PHE A 356 1.97 5.06 27.32
C PHE A 356 0.64 4.58 26.72
N GLU A 357 0.19 3.37 27.09
CA GLU A 357 -1.10 2.80 26.67
C GLU A 357 -2.29 3.69 27.06
N GLU A 358 -2.27 4.28 28.26
CA GLU A 358 -3.27 5.25 28.71
C GLU A 358 -3.35 6.48 27.80
N VAL A 359 -2.19 6.98 27.37
CA VAL A 359 -2.09 8.15 26.47
C VAL A 359 -2.52 7.78 25.05
N ALA A 360 -2.05 6.64 24.53
CA ALA A 360 -2.38 6.16 23.18
C ALA A 360 -3.88 5.95 22.99
N ALA A 361 -4.57 5.44 24.01
CA ALA A 361 -6.03 5.29 23.99
C ALA A 361 -6.80 6.62 24.01
N SER A 362 -6.17 7.69 24.51
CA SER A 362 -6.84 8.97 24.75
C SER A 362 -6.56 10.03 23.67
N ASN A 363 -5.35 10.07 23.12
CA ASN A 363 -4.92 11.09 22.19
C ASN A 363 -3.75 10.64 21.32
N LEU A 364 -4.05 9.80 20.33
CA LEU A 364 -3.05 9.25 19.41
C LEU A 364 -2.48 10.32 18.46
N ASP A 365 -3.25 11.35 18.12
CA ASP A 365 -2.76 12.49 17.33
C ASP A 365 -1.63 13.24 18.03
N ALA A 366 -1.71 13.39 19.36
CA ALA A 366 -0.62 13.98 20.13
C ALA A 366 0.64 13.10 20.07
N LEU A 367 0.51 11.77 20.13
CA LEU A 367 1.65 10.85 19.98
C LEU A 367 2.27 10.94 18.59
N LYS A 368 1.44 10.96 17.54
CA LYS A 368 1.88 11.21 16.17
C LYS A 368 2.71 12.49 16.10
N SER A 369 2.17 13.63 16.54
CA SER A 369 2.90 14.91 16.53
C SER A 369 4.16 14.90 17.39
N LEU A 370 4.19 14.11 18.47
CA LEU A 370 5.31 14.04 19.40
C LEU A 370 6.54 13.35 18.80
N PHE A 371 6.37 12.38 17.90
CA PHE A 371 7.48 11.65 17.28
C PHE A 371 7.71 12.02 15.82
N SER A 372 6.65 12.28 15.06
CA SER A 372 6.69 12.48 13.60
C SER A 372 6.74 13.96 13.17
N LYS A 373 7.06 14.18 11.89
CA LYS A 373 6.81 15.47 11.23
C LYS A 373 5.33 15.52 10.86
N GLY A 374 4.59 16.47 11.38
CA GLY A 374 3.17 16.53 11.10
C GLY A 374 2.56 17.85 11.49
N GLY A 375 1.40 18.15 10.93
CA GLY A 375 0.59 19.25 11.40
C GLY A 375 -0.75 18.79 11.92
N SER A 376 -1.33 19.62 12.77
CA SER A 376 -2.74 19.58 13.12
C SER A 376 -3.38 20.91 12.72
N SER A 377 -4.69 20.94 12.58
CA SER A 377 -5.42 22.20 12.44
C SER A 377 -6.42 22.36 13.57
N ASP A 378 -6.63 23.62 13.97
CA ASP A 378 -7.70 23.97 14.90
C ASP A 378 -9.09 23.86 14.24
N ASP A 379 -9.14 23.77 12.90
CA ASP A 379 -10.37 23.59 12.14
C ASP A 379 -10.56 22.12 11.72
N PRO A 380 -11.65 21.45 12.16
CA PRO A 380 -11.91 20.05 11.81
C PRO A 380 -12.14 19.81 10.30
N LEU A 381 -12.36 20.86 9.51
CA LEU A 381 -12.50 20.79 8.05
C LEU A 381 -11.18 21.07 7.32
N VAL A 382 -10.07 21.22 8.03
CA VAL A 382 -8.72 21.36 7.47
C VAL A 382 -7.88 20.17 7.91
N ASN A 383 -7.56 19.30 6.97
CA ASN A 383 -6.75 18.13 7.24
C ASN A 383 -5.29 18.39 6.80
N VAL A 384 -4.34 18.35 7.73
CA VAL A 384 -2.92 18.49 7.37
C VAL A 384 -2.38 17.14 6.97
N LEU A 385 -1.94 17.04 5.72
CA LEU A 385 -1.53 15.77 5.11
C LEU A 385 -0.07 15.47 5.43
N SER A 386 0.83 16.43 5.21
CA SER A 386 2.27 16.23 5.41
C SER A 386 3.04 17.54 5.44
N GLY A 387 4.32 17.45 5.80
CA GLY A 387 5.34 18.47 5.54
C GLY A 387 6.69 17.78 5.34
N ASN A 388 7.70 18.51 4.88
CA ASN A 388 9.04 17.97 4.63
C ASN A 388 10.10 18.70 5.46
N ASP A 389 11.38 18.39 5.23
CA ASP A 389 12.52 18.96 5.96
C ASP A 389 12.64 20.48 5.82
N ARG A 390 11.97 21.08 4.84
CA ARG A 390 11.92 22.54 4.64
C ARG A 390 10.77 23.20 5.37
N THR A 391 9.80 22.42 5.85
CA THR A 391 8.68 22.91 6.66
C THR A 391 9.17 23.14 8.09
N GLN A 392 9.13 24.39 8.51
CA GLN A 392 9.54 24.77 9.86
C GLN A 392 8.42 24.46 10.86
N ALA A 393 8.78 24.12 12.09
CA ALA A 393 7.81 24.00 13.18
C ALA A 393 7.24 25.39 13.52
N GLY A 394 5.91 25.50 13.62
CA GLY A 394 5.24 26.78 13.82
C GLY A 394 3.72 26.67 13.81
N SER A 395 3.06 27.77 14.17
CA SER A 395 1.60 27.92 14.06
C SER A 395 1.31 28.94 12.96
N TYR A 396 0.53 28.52 11.97
CA TYR A 396 0.28 29.26 10.74
C TYR A 396 -1.20 29.53 10.58
N THR A 397 -1.62 30.79 10.70
CA THR A 397 -3.05 31.15 10.61
C THR A 397 -3.53 31.06 9.17
N LEU A 398 -4.67 30.41 8.97
CA LEU A 398 -5.29 30.17 7.68
C LEU A 398 -6.52 31.05 7.48
N ASP A 399 -6.64 31.67 6.30
CA ASP A 399 -7.83 32.39 5.86
C ASP A 399 -8.21 31.90 4.45
N ILE A 400 -9.45 31.46 4.26
CA ILE A 400 -9.93 30.90 3.00
C ILE A 400 -10.87 31.89 2.33
N THR A 401 -10.49 32.39 1.17
CA THR A 401 -11.30 33.35 0.40
C THR A 401 -12.23 32.67 -0.59
N GLN A 402 -11.90 31.43 -1.01
CA GLN A 402 -12.68 30.63 -1.94
C GLN A 402 -12.55 29.15 -1.58
N LEU A 403 -13.66 28.41 -1.56
CA LEU A 403 -13.65 26.96 -1.40
C LEU A 403 -13.58 26.29 -2.76
N ALA A 404 -13.06 25.06 -2.78
CA ALA A 404 -13.21 24.26 -3.98
C ALA A 404 -14.65 23.80 -4.15
N ASP A 405 -15.14 23.91 -5.39
CA ASP A 405 -16.40 23.35 -5.82
C ASP A 405 -16.17 22.39 -6.99
N ARG A 406 -17.26 21.82 -7.48
CA ARG A 406 -17.27 20.86 -8.59
C ARG A 406 -18.13 21.44 -9.69
N ALA A 407 -17.73 21.22 -10.93
CA ALA A 407 -18.54 21.55 -12.09
C ALA A 407 -19.92 20.91 -11.95
N THR A 408 -20.96 21.72 -12.03
CA THR A 408 -22.35 21.29 -11.95
C THR A 408 -23.16 22.00 -13.02
N VAL A 409 -23.68 21.23 -13.97
CA VAL A 409 -24.63 21.72 -14.96
C VAL A 409 -26.04 21.24 -14.62
N ALA A 410 -27.03 22.08 -14.89
CA ALA A 410 -28.42 21.77 -14.63
C ALA A 410 -29.23 21.81 -15.92
N SER A 411 -30.18 20.87 -16.07
CA SER A 411 -31.22 20.99 -17.08
C SER A 411 -32.14 22.18 -16.77
N GLY A 412 -32.88 22.62 -17.78
CA GLY A 412 -34.10 23.39 -17.54
C GLY A 412 -35.19 22.56 -16.84
N ALA A 413 -36.35 23.18 -16.63
CA ALA A 413 -37.51 22.47 -16.06
C ALA A 413 -37.92 21.30 -16.95
N VAL A 414 -38.01 20.10 -16.35
CA VAL A 414 -38.44 18.89 -17.04
C VAL A 414 -39.94 18.98 -17.36
N SER A 415 -40.30 18.64 -18.60
CA SER A 415 -41.69 18.60 -19.06
C SER A 415 -42.20 17.16 -19.07
N ALA A 416 -42.72 16.73 -17.92
CA ALA A 416 -43.34 15.42 -17.77
C ALA A 416 -44.84 15.47 -18.13
N GLY A 417 -45.37 14.34 -18.63
CA GLY A 417 -46.80 14.16 -18.88
C GLY A 417 -47.63 14.28 -17.59
N THR A 418 -48.92 14.60 -17.75
CA THR A 418 -49.86 14.71 -16.63
C THR A 418 -50.37 13.36 -16.13
N ASP A 419 -50.21 12.31 -16.93
CA ASP A 419 -50.62 10.96 -16.61
C ASP A 419 -49.42 10.19 -16.05
N GLN A 420 -49.69 9.38 -15.03
CA GLN A 420 -48.68 8.67 -14.27
C GLN A 420 -48.58 7.20 -14.65
N GLN A 421 -47.44 6.61 -14.30
CA GLN A 421 -47.17 5.18 -14.43
C GLN A 421 -46.71 4.59 -13.10
N VAL A 422 -47.15 3.36 -12.82
CA VAL A 422 -46.54 2.51 -11.80
C VAL A 422 -45.75 1.39 -12.48
N ALA A 423 -44.48 1.24 -12.13
CA ALA A 423 -43.62 0.17 -12.62
C ALA A 423 -43.25 -0.82 -11.50
N SER A 424 -43.05 -2.07 -11.87
CA SER A 424 -42.49 -3.08 -10.97
C SER A 424 -40.97 -2.89 -10.80
N GLY A 425 -40.38 -3.58 -9.82
CA GLY A 425 -38.93 -3.80 -9.83
C GLY A 425 -38.48 -4.59 -11.05
N GLN A 426 -37.18 -4.54 -11.38
CA GLN A 426 -36.60 -5.39 -12.42
C GLN A 426 -36.67 -6.85 -11.99
N VAL A 427 -37.05 -7.74 -12.91
CA VAL A 427 -37.11 -9.17 -12.62
C VAL A 427 -36.05 -9.91 -13.43
N TYR A 428 -35.08 -10.50 -12.71
CA TYR A 428 -33.95 -11.20 -13.33
C TYR A 428 -34.25 -12.68 -13.63
N ASP A 429 -35.18 -13.30 -12.89
CA ASP A 429 -35.64 -14.66 -13.19
C ASP A 429 -36.70 -14.64 -14.30
N GLN A 430 -36.24 -14.84 -15.53
CA GLN A 430 -37.06 -14.77 -16.73
C GLN A 430 -38.13 -15.86 -16.83
N GLN A 431 -37.99 -16.98 -16.10
CA GLN A 431 -38.99 -18.05 -16.10
C GLN A 431 -40.04 -17.85 -15.03
N ALA A 432 -39.65 -17.43 -13.82
CA ALA A 432 -40.61 -17.15 -12.74
C ALA A 432 -41.62 -16.06 -13.12
N VAL A 433 -41.22 -15.08 -13.94
CA VAL A 433 -42.10 -14.01 -14.46
C VAL A 433 -43.35 -14.53 -15.17
N LEU A 434 -43.28 -15.72 -15.77
CA LEU A 434 -44.39 -16.33 -16.51
C LEU A 434 -45.43 -17.01 -15.61
N THR A 435 -45.19 -17.10 -14.31
CA THR A 435 -46.10 -17.72 -13.34
C THR A 435 -46.82 -16.66 -12.51
N LEU A 436 -48.15 -16.69 -12.54
CA LEU A 436 -49.01 -15.81 -11.75
C LEU A 436 -49.58 -16.56 -10.54
N ASP A 437 -49.31 -16.07 -9.33
CA ASP A 437 -49.71 -16.77 -8.11
C ASP A 437 -51.23 -16.73 -7.88
N ALA A 438 -51.74 -17.74 -7.17
CA ALA A 438 -53.17 -17.88 -6.88
C ALA A 438 -53.77 -16.75 -6.03
N ASN A 439 -52.94 -15.97 -5.33
CA ASN A 439 -53.33 -14.80 -4.54
C ASN A 439 -52.89 -13.47 -5.17
N ALA A 440 -52.60 -13.46 -6.48
CA ALA A 440 -52.21 -12.26 -7.21
C ALA A 440 -53.35 -11.23 -7.27
N GLY A 441 -53.09 -10.01 -6.83
CA GLY A 441 -54.08 -8.93 -6.87
C GLY A 441 -53.61 -7.65 -6.17
N PHE A 442 -54.40 -6.59 -6.33
CA PHE A 442 -54.19 -5.30 -5.67
C PHE A 442 -55.45 -4.43 -5.72
N THR A 443 -55.44 -3.32 -5.01
CA THR A 443 -56.36 -2.20 -5.21
C THR A 443 -55.67 -1.14 -6.06
N MET A 444 -56.22 -0.81 -7.22
CA MET A 444 -55.70 0.24 -8.09
C MET A 444 -56.58 1.47 -7.99
N THR A 445 -55.96 2.64 -7.89
CA THR A 445 -56.66 3.92 -7.90
C THR A 445 -56.15 4.76 -9.06
N THR A 446 -57.07 5.31 -9.85
CA THR A 446 -56.77 6.30 -10.90
C THR A 446 -57.44 7.63 -10.56
N GLY A 447 -56.85 8.74 -11.00
CA GLY A 447 -57.30 10.08 -10.65
C GLY A 447 -58.74 10.38 -11.08
N ALA A 448 -59.11 10.04 -12.32
CA ALA A 448 -60.44 10.31 -12.86
C ALA A 448 -61.44 9.14 -12.73
N SER A 449 -60.98 7.88 -12.68
CA SER A 449 -61.85 6.69 -12.66
C SER A 449 -61.99 6.03 -11.28
N GLY A 450 -61.35 6.58 -10.24
CA GLY A 450 -61.51 6.14 -8.85
C GLY A 450 -60.76 4.85 -8.53
N SER A 451 -61.16 4.17 -7.45
CA SER A 451 -60.49 2.98 -6.91
C SER A 451 -61.24 1.69 -7.25
N GLN A 452 -60.55 0.67 -7.74
CA GLN A 452 -61.08 -0.65 -8.05
C GLN A 452 -60.20 -1.75 -7.47
N ILE A 453 -60.83 -2.86 -7.07
CA ILE A 453 -60.11 -4.07 -6.66
C ILE A 453 -59.84 -4.91 -7.91
N ILE A 454 -58.57 -5.20 -8.15
CA ILE A 454 -58.10 -6.06 -9.24
C ILE A 454 -57.68 -7.39 -8.64
N ASP A 455 -58.45 -8.44 -8.96
CA ASP A 455 -58.22 -9.80 -8.48
C ASP A 455 -57.85 -10.70 -9.66
N PHE A 456 -56.62 -11.21 -9.67
CA PHE A 456 -56.13 -12.09 -10.73
C PHE A 456 -56.25 -13.58 -10.38
N SER A 457 -56.82 -13.95 -9.23
CA SER A 457 -56.91 -15.34 -8.79
C SER A 457 -57.59 -16.28 -9.81
N SER A 458 -58.54 -15.78 -10.60
CA SER A 458 -59.21 -16.57 -11.64
C SER A 458 -58.34 -16.88 -12.87
N ILE A 459 -57.22 -16.17 -13.02
CA ILE A 459 -56.27 -16.34 -14.13
C ILE A 459 -54.89 -16.82 -13.66
N ALA A 460 -54.77 -17.29 -12.42
CA ALA A 460 -53.52 -17.82 -11.88
C ALA A 460 -53.02 -19.07 -12.65
N GLY A 461 -51.71 -19.20 -12.80
CA GLY A 461 -51.07 -20.30 -13.52
C GLY A 461 -49.83 -19.88 -14.33
N ASP A 462 -49.34 -20.82 -15.14
CA ASP A 462 -48.16 -20.63 -15.99
C ASP A 462 -48.55 -20.18 -17.41
N TYR A 463 -47.82 -19.22 -17.94
CA TYR A 463 -48.04 -18.63 -19.26
C TYR A 463 -46.92 -18.98 -20.24
N ALA A 464 -47.27 -19.09 -21.53
CA ALA A 464 -46.31 -19.43 -22.59
C ALA A 464 -45.37 -18.27 -22.96
N SER A 465 -45.83 -17.04 -22.77
CA SER A 465 -45.07 -15.82 -23.03
C SER A 465 -45.51 -14.68 -22.11
N LYS A 466 -44.67 -13.65 -21.99
CA LYS A 466 -44.99 -12.45 -21.22
C LYS A 466 -46.14 -11.67 -21.83
N ASP A 467 -46.24 -11.68 -23.16
CA ASP A 467 -47.34 -11.04 -23.88
C ASP A 467 -48.68 -11.71 -23.57
N ASP A 468 -48.71 -13.04 -23.44
CA ASP A 468 -49.91 -13.79 -23.04
C ASP A 468 -50.33 -13.46 -21.59
N LEU A 469 -49.37 -13.37 -20.68
CA LEU A 469 -49.61 -12.98 -19.29
C LEU A 469 -50.13 -11.54 -19.20
N VAL A 470 -49.47 -10.60 -19.87
CA VAL A 470 -49.87 -9.19 -19.94
C VAL A 470 -51.28 -9.07 -20.51
N ALA A 471 -51.60 -9.78 -21.59
CA ALA A 471 -52.93 -9.76 -22.18
C ALA A 471 -54.02 -10.31 -21.24
N ALA A 472 -53.72 -11.39 -20.49
CA ALA A 472 -54.65 -11.95 -19.51
C ALA A 472 -54.90 -10.99 -18.34
N MET A 473 -53.83 -10.42 -17.77
CA MET A 473 -53.94 -9.42 -16.71
C MET A 473 -54.64 -8.14 -17.19
N GLN A 474 -54.35 -7.67 -18.41
CA GLN A 474 -55.03 -6.53 -19.03
C GLN A 474 -56.54 -6.76 -19.15
N GLY A 475 -56.98 -7.97 -19.51
CA GLY A 475 -58.41 -8.29 -19.59
C GLY A 475 -59.15 -8.14 -18.25
N VAL A 476 -58.49 -8.48 -17.13
CA VAL A 476 -59.04 -8.27 -15.78
C VAL A 476 -59.10 -6.77 -15.45
N VAL A 477 -58.05 -6.02 -15.78
CA VAL A 477 -58.00 -4.55 -15.59
C VAL A 477 -59.08 -3.84 -16.43
N ASP A 478 -59.24 -4.20 -17.70
CA ASP A 478 -60.26 -3.66 -18.60
C ASP A 478 -61.68 -4.00 -18.12
N THR A 479 -61.88 -5.15 -17.48
CA THR A 479 -63.19 -5.51 -16.90
C THR A 479 -63.53 -4.62 -15.70
N ALA A 480 -62.53 -4.23 -14.91
CA ALA A 480 -62.72 -3.39 -13.72
C ALA A 480 -62.90 -1.90 -14.05
N PHE A 481 -62.13 -1.37 -15.00
CA PHE A 481 -62.13 0.07 -15.32
C PHE A 481 -62.78 0.43 -16.66
N GLY A 482 -62.98 -0.54 -17.55
CA GLY A 482 -63.30 -0.31 -18.96
C GLY A 482 -62.03 -0.25 -19.82
N ALA A 483 -62.17 -0.64 -21.09
CA ALA A 483 -61.06 -0.62 -22.03
C ALA A 483 -60.46 0.79 -22.16
N SER A 484 -59.13 0.86 -22.28
CA SER A 484 -58.36 2.11 -22.52
C SER A 484 -58.31 3.08 -21.33
N VAL A 485 -58.53 2.63 -20.09
CA VAL A 485 -58.35 3.45 -18.87
C VAL A 485 -56.96 3.27 -18.27
N VAL A 486 -56.49 2.02 -18.18
CA VAL A 486 -55.12 1.67 -17.78
C VAL A 486 -54.61 0.63 -18.76
N SER A 487 -53.39 0.78 -19.24
CA SER A 487 -52.71 -0.24 -20.02
C SER A 487 -51.57 -0.86 -19.23
N LEU A 488 -51.51 -2.18 -19.24
CA LEU A 488 -50.43 -3.00 -18.73
C LEU A 488 -49.50 -3.38 -19.89
N SER A 489 -48.21 -3.19 -19.69
CA SER A 489 -47.16 -3.61 -20.62
C SER A 489 -46.01 -4.28 -19.87
N TYR A 490 -45.22 -5.05 -20.60
CA TYR A 490 -43.90 -5.50 -20.15
C TYR A 490 -42.83 -4.76 -20.94
N ASP A 491 -42.04 -3.90 -20.29
CA ASP A 491 -40.90 -3.27 -20.94
C ASP A 491 -39.77 -4.28 -21.03
N SER A 492 -39.52 -4.77 -22.24
CA SER A 492 -38.44 -5.72 -22.51
C SER A 492 -37.03 -5.13 -22.40
N THR A 493 -36.88 -3.82 -22.57
CA THR A 493 -35.62 -3.08 -22.43
C THR A 493 -35.25 -2.92 -20.95
N GLN A 494 -36.25 -2.69 -20.09
CA GLN A 494 -36.04 -2.46 -18.64
C GLN A 494 -36.35 -3.69 -17.77
N SER A 495 -36.88 -4.75 -18.37
CA SER A 495 -37.25 -6.03 -17.74
C SER A 495 -38.22 -5.89 -16.55
N ARG A 496 -39.33 -5.20 -16.77
CA ARG A 496 -40.34 -4.91 -15.73
C ARG A 496 -41.75 -4.80 -16.29
N PHE A 497 -42.76 -4.90 -15.42
CA PHE A 497 -44.16 -4.65 -15.75
C PHE A 497 -44.57 -3.22 -15.41
N GLU A 498 -45.50 -2.69 -16.20
CA GLU A 498 -45.85 -1.28 -16.17
C GLU A 498 -47.36 -1.09 -16.30
N PHE A 499 -47.95 -0.37 -15.34
CA PHE A 499 -49.33 0.10 -15.42
C PHE A 499 -49.32 1.58 -15.77
N ASN A 500 -49.79 1.90 -16.98
CA ASN A 500 -49.84 3.24 -17.54
C ASN A 500 -51.27 3.75 -17.49
N ALA A 501 -51.49 4.89 -16.83
CA ALA A 501 -52.76 5.60 -16.89
C ALA A 501 -52.97 6.17 -18.30
N ALA A 502 -54.13 5.95 -18.89
CA ALA A 502 -54.44 6.53 -20.20
C ALA A 502 -54.56 8.06 -20.13
N ALA A 503 -54.46 8.71 -21.29
CA ALA A 503 -54.49 10.16 -21.39
C ALA A 503 -55.68 10.81 -20.65
N GLY A 504 -55.39 11.68 -19.69
CA GLY A 504 -56.38 12.42 -18.90
C GLY A 504 -56.91 11.69 -17.66
N GLN A 505 -56.34 10.54 -17.29
CA GLN A 505 -56.69 9.80 -16.08
C GLN A 505 -55.91 10.27 -14.84
N GLY A 506 -54.79 10.98 -15.02
CA GLY A 506 -53.99 11.58 -13.96
C GLY A 506 -53.18 10.57 -13.16
N SER A 507 -53.22 10.67 -11.84
CA SER A 507 -52.44 9.81 -10.94
C SER A 507 -52.89 8.35 -11.01
N VAL A 508 -51.94 7.41 -10.91
CA VAL A 508 -52.21 5.98 -10.71
C VAL A 508 -51.46 5.48 -9.48
N SER A 509 -52.08 4.63 -8.67
CA SER A 509 -51.43 4.01 -7.52
C SER A 509 -51.96 2.60 -7.28
N LEU A 510 -51.09 1.72 -6.80
CA LEU A 510 -51.46 0.38 -6.35
C LEU A 510 -51.34 0.31 -4.83
N SER A 511 -52.28 -0.34 -4.17
CA SER A 511 -52.21 -0.63 -2.74
C SER A 511 -52.69 -2.03 -2.43
N ASN A 512 -52.28 -2.58 -1.28
CA ASN A 512 -52.55 -3.97 -0.89
C ASN A 512 -52.11 -4.98 -1.96
N VAL A 513 -50.93 -4.79 -2.56
CA VAL A 513 -50.40 -5.70 -3.57
C VAL A 513 -50.05 -7.05 -2.94
N THR A 514 -50.57 -8.14 -3.50
CA THR A 514 -50.31 -9.52 -3.07
C THR A 514 -50.05 -10.43 -4.26
N GLY A 515 -49.25 -11.49 -4.08
CA GLY A 515 -49.06 -12.57 -5.09
C GLY A 515 -48.45 -12.13 -6.42
N LEU A 516 -47.78 -10.98 -6.48
CA LEU A 516 -47.19 -10.41 -7.70
C LEU A 516 -45.67 -10.24 -7.60
N SER A 517 -45.02 -10.94 -6.66
CA SER A 517 -43.56 -10.92 -6.51
C SER A 517 -42.85 -11.45 -7.75
N ASN A 518 -43.43 -12.45 -8.42
CA ASN A 518 -42.91 -13.00 -9.68
C ASN A 518 -42.93 -11.95 -10.82
N GLN A 519 -43.87 -11.01 -10.76
CA GLN A 519 -43.96 -9.88 -11.69
C GLN A 519 -43.19 -8.64 -11.20
N GLY A 520 -42.37 -8.78 -10.15
CA GLY A 520 -41.52 -7.71 -9.62
C GLY A 520 -42.22 -6.72 -8.70
N PHE A 521 -43.48 -6.97 -8.32
CA PHE A 521 -44.18 -6.15 -7.34
C PHE A 521 -44.01 -6.74 -5.93
N THR A 522 -42.96 -6.29 -5.23
CA THR A 522 -42.55 -6.78 -3.91
C THR A 522 -42.97 -5.87 -2.76
N GLN A 523 -43.40 -4.63 -3.04
CA GLN A 523 -43.91 -3.69 -2.04
C GLN A 523 -45.42 -3.82 -1.90
N THR A 524 -45.95 -3.41 -0.75
CA THR A 524 -47.40 -3.42 -0.51
C THR A 524 -48.13 -2.30 -1.26
N ASP A 525 -47.47 -1.15 -1.44
CA ASP A 525 -48.03 0.04 -2.08
C ASP A 525 -47.05 0.62 -3.11
N TYR A 526 -47.59 1.16 -4.20
CA TYR A 526 -46.86 1.83 -5.28
C TYR A 526 -47.57 3.13 -5.67
N THR A 527 -46.80 4.21 -5.79
CA THR A 527 -47.29 5.51 -6.26
C THR A 527 -46.81 5.77 -7.68
N GLY A 528 -47.68 6.29 -8.52
CA GLY A 528 -47.34 6.60 -9.90
C GLY A 528 -46.40 7.80 -10.02
N GLU A 529 -45.53 7.74 -11.03
CA GLU A 529 -44.58 8.81 -11.37
C GLU A 529 -44.97 9.46 -12.70
N ASN A 530 -44.69 10.76 -12.86
CA ASN A 530 -44.89 11.44 -14.14
C ASN A 530 -43.78 11.04 -15.11
N LEU A 531 -44.13 10.85 -16.38
CA LEU A 531 -43.19 10.37 -17.40
C LEU A 531 -42.68 11.47 -18.32
N ILE A 532 -41.42 11.35 -18.69
CA ILE A 532 -40.72 12.16 -19.69
C ILE A 532 -40.74 11.36 -20.99
N ASN A 533 -41.49 11.83 -21.98
CA ASN A 533 -41.55 11.19 -23.28
C ASN A 533 -40.40 11.68 -24.17
N LEU A 534 -39.52 10.76 -24.58
CA LEU A 534 -38.55 10.98 -25.65
C LEU A 534 -39.13 10.42 -26.96
N ALA A 535 -39.68 11.31 -27.79
CA ALA A 535 -40.36 10.94 -29.03
C ALA A 535 -39.44 10.36 -30.13
N ALA A 536 -38.12 10.56 -29.97
CA ALA A 536 -37.07 10.00 -30.80
C ALA A 536 -35.85 9.73 -29.91
N ASP A 537 -34.83 9.03 -30.46
CA ASP A 537 -33.58 8.82 -29.75
C ASP A 537 -32.97 10.17 -29.36
N GLY A 538 -32.70 10.35 -28.08
CA GLY A 538 -32.05 11.51 -27.53
C GLY A 538 -30.53 11.38 -27.61
N SER A 539 -29.81 12.43 -27.96
CA SER A 539 -28.35 12.42 -27.99
C SER A 539 -27.74 13.75 -27.54
N PHE A 540 -26.53 13.70 -27.00
CA PHE A 540 -25.70 14.89 -26.75
C PHE A 540 -24.22 14.50 -26.72
N ASP A 541 -23.36 15.47 -27.04
CA ASP A 541 -21.93 15.36 -26.88
C ASP A 541 -21.53 15.83 -25.47
N PHE A 542 -20.55 15.18 -24.88
CA PHE A 542 -20.06 15.51 -23.56
C PHE A 542 -18.53 15.44 -23.49
N VAL A 543 -17.99 16.32 -22.65
CA VAL A 543 -16.61 16.32 -22.15
C VAL A 543 -16.70 16.41 -20.63
N ILE A 544 -16.17 15.41 -19.92
CA ILE A 544 -16.12 15.39 -18.46
C ILE A 544 -14.65 15.45 -18.03
N ASP A 545 -14.33 16.45 -17.23
CA ASP A 545 -12.99 16.77 -16.77
C ASP A 545 -12.02 16.87 -17.97
N ASP A 546 -10.97 16.03 -18.02
CA ASP A 546 -9.97 15.97 -19.10
C ASP A 546 -10.27 14.86 -20.15
N ALA A 547 -11.45 14.24 -20.12
CA ALA A 547 -11.81 13.21 -21.10
C ALA A 547 -11.97 13.79 -22.51
N ASN A 548 -11.68 12.98 -23.54
CA ASN A 548 -11.99 13.39 -24.91
C ASN A 548 -13.51 13.43 -25.14
N SER A 549 -13.95 14.32 -26.03
CA SER A 549 -15.36 14.45 -26.40
C SER A 549 -15.95 13.13 -26.89
N SER A 550 -17.10 12.76 -26.34
CA SER A 550 -17.87 11.57 -26.69
C SER A 550 -19.35 11.89 -26.82
N THR A 551 -20.10 11.05 -27.52
CA THR A 551 -21.56 11.20 -27.68
C THR A 551 -22.29 10.15 -26.85
N LEU A 552 -23.27 10.58 -26.06
CA LEU A 552 -24.24 9.68 -25.42
C LEU A 552 -25.52 9.61 -26.27
N THR A 553 -26.07 8.42 -26.44
CA THR A 553 -27.39 8.20 -27.06
C THR A 553 -28.31 7.48 -26.07
N ILE A 554 -29.55 7.96 -25.97
CA ILE A 554 -30.62 7.43 -25.12
C ILE A 554 -31.76 7.07 -26.07
N ALA A 555 -32.20 5.81 -26.05
CA ALA A 555 -33.27 5.36 -26.94
C ALA A 555 -34.58 6.13 -26.68
N ALA A 556 -35.39 6.28 -27.72
CA ALA A 556 -36.76 6.78 -27.61
C ALA A 556 -37.56 5.93 -26.60
N GLY A 557 -38.44 6.58 -25.82
CA GLY A 557 -39.22 5.90 -24.79
C GLY A 557 -39.78 6.87 -23.74
N ASP A 558 -40.58 6.33 -22.83
CA ASP A 558 -41.10 7.06 -21.68
C ASP A 558 -40.26 6.72 -20.45
N TYR A 559 -39.79 7.74 -19.75
CA TYR A 559 -38.89 7.57 -18.61
C TYR A 559 -39.37 8.35 -17.40
N THR A 560 -39.25 7.74 -16.21
CA THR A 560 -39.32 8.55 -15.00
C THR A 560 -38.07 9.43 -14.88
N LEU A 561 -38.17 10.52 -14.12
CA LEU A 561 -37.04 11.44 -13.96
C LEU A 561 -35.80 10.73 -13.37
N SER A 562 -36.01 9.82 -12.41
CA SER A 562 -34.93 9.03 -11.80
C SER A 562 -34.32 8.03 -12.78
N GLU A 563 -35.12 7.44 -13.66
CA GLU A 563 -34.62 6.51 -14.68
C GLU A 563 -33.79 7.22 -15.74
N LEU A 564 -34.23 8.40 -16.18
CA LEU A 564 -33.48 9.19 -17.12
C LEU A 564 -32.16 9.68 -16.51
N ALA A 565 -32.17 10.11 -15.25
CA ALA A 565 -30.96 10.43 -14.50
C ALA A 565 -29.99 9.25 -14.42
N GLY A 566 -30.49 8.06 -14.08
CA GLY A 566 -29.70 6.84 -14.02
C GLY A 566 -29.10 6.45 -15.38
N ARG A 567 -29.84 6.62 -16.48
CA ARG A 567 -29.32 6.39 -17.84
C ARG A 567 -28.25 7.40 -18.25
N ILE A 568 -28.42 8.68 -17.94
CA ILE A 568 -27.40 9.70 -18.21
C ILE A 568 -26.14 9.41 -17.39
N GLN A 569 -26.28 9.14 -16.09
CA GLN A 569 -25.17 8.84 -15.20
C GLN A 569 -24.40 7.59 -15.66
N SER A 570 -25.10 6.48 -15.89
CA SER A 570 -24.47 5.23 -16.31
C SER A 570 -23.89 5.32 -17.72
N GLY A 571 -24.56 6.01 -18.64
CA GLY A 571 -24.08 6.23 -19.99
C GLY A 571 -22.77 7.03 -20.04
N ILE A 572 -22.65 8.07 -19.21
CA ILE A 572 -21.41 8.85 -19.07
C ILE A 572 -20.33 8.02 -18.34
N ASN A 573 -20.64 7.42 -17.19
CA ASN A 573 -19.64 6.73 -16.35
C ASN A 573 -19.13 5.40 -16.94
N ASN A 574 -19.89 4.77 -17.84
CA ASN A 574 -19.46 3.57 -18.57
C ASN A 574 -18.74 3.88 -19.89
N ASN A 575 -18.58 5.16 -20.24
CA ASN A 575 -17.85 5.56 -21.44
C ASN A 575 -16.34 5.34 -21.27
N ALA A 576 -15.69 4.77 -22.29
CA ALA A 576 -14.27 4.42 -22.23
C ALA A 576 -13.34 5.63 -22.04
N GLU A 577 -13.64 6.80 -22.65
CA GLU A 577 -12.83 8.00 -22.51
C GLU A 577 -12.92 8.57 -21.08
N VAL A 578 -14.11 8.51 -20.46
CA VAL A 578 -14.34 8.94 -19.07
C VAL A 578 -13.64 8.00 -18.08
N GLN A 579 -13.74 6.69 -18.30
CA GLN A 579 -13.07 5.68 -17.47
C GLN A 579 -11.54 5.74 -17.60
N ALA A 580 -11.02 6.03 -18.79
CA ALA A 580 -9.58 6.10 -19.04
C ALA A 580 -8.90 7.20 -18.20
N VAL A 581 -9.60 8.31 -17.94
CA VAL A 581 -9.10 9.38 -17.08
C VAL A 581 -9.52 9.22 -15.61
N GLY A 582 -10.30 8.20 -15.26
CA GLY A 582 -10.82 7.96 -13.91
C GLY A 582 -11.85 9.00 -13.44
N ALA A 583 -12.57 9.64 -14.38
CA ALA A 583 -13.61 10.62 -14.08
C ALA A 583 -14.96 9.92 -13.86
N SER A 584 -15.90 10.64 -13.23
CA SER A 584 -17.29 10.19 -13.14
C SER A 584 -18.20 11.37 -12.80
N VAL A 585 -19.50 11.21 -13.07
CA VAL A 585 -20.53 12.16 -12.69
C VAL A 585 -21.56 11.52 -11.76
N SER A 586 -22.23 12.35 -10.96
CA SER A 586 -23.50 12.04 -10.33
C SER A 586 -24.62 12.85 -10.98
N VAL A 587 -25.80 12.25 -11.13
CA VAL A 587 -26.98 12.92 -11.67
C VAL A 587 -28.08 12.91 -10.61
N SER A 588 -28.41 14.08 -10.06
CA SER A 588 -29.49 14.25 -9.09
C SER A 588 -30.76 14.79 -9.75
N THR A 589 -31.91 14.46 -9.16
CA THR A 589 -33.24 14.85 -9.65
C THR A 589 -33.92 15.90 -8.75
N GLU A 590 -33.14 16.51 -7.84
CA GLU A 590 -33.66 17.43 -6.84
C GLU A 590 -34.28 18.67 -7.49
N GLY A 591 -35.49 19.03 -7.03
CA GLY A 591 -36.24 20.15 -7.61
C GLY A 591 -36.93 19.87 -8.95
N GLY A 592 -36.95 18.61 -9.42
CA GLY A 592 -37.59 18.24 -10.68
C GLY A 592 -36.77 18.60 -11.92
N ILE A 593 -35.47 18.80 -11.76
CA ILE A 593 -34.48 19.04 -12.81
C ILE A 593 -33.37 17.99 -12.71
N LEU A 594 -32.60 17.82 -13.78
CA LEU A 594 -31.41 16.97 -13.79
C LEU A 594 -30.18 17.83 -13.48
N ASN A 595 -29.58 17.65 -12.30
CA ASN A 595 -28.29 18.24 -11.97
C ASN A 595 -27.19 17.21 -12.20
N ILE A 596 -26.25 17.51 -13.08
CA ILE A 596 -25.12 16.65 -13.40
C ILE A 596 -23.90 17.31 -12.77
N SER A 597 -23.28 16.62 -11.82
CA SER A 597 -22.10 17.11 -11.10
C SER A 597 -20.92 16.16 -11.29
N SER A 598 -19.72 16.69 -11.48
CA SER A 598 -18.50 15.89 -11.54
C SER A 598 -18.20 15.31 -10.14
N SER A 599 -17.56 14.15 -10.09
CA SER A 599 -17.07 13.57 -8.83
C SER A 599 -15.83 14.28 -8.29
N ARG A 600 -15.13 15.04 -9.15
CA ARG A 600 -13.91 15.79 -8.80
C ARG A 600 -14.23 17.20 -8.35
N PHE A 601 -13.31 17.76 -7.56
CA PHE A 601 -13.35 19.16 -7.12
C PHE A 601 -12.18 19.94 -7.74
N GLY A 602 -12.34 21.25 -7.87
CA GLY A 602 -11.29 22.13 -8.37
C GLY A 602 -11.49 22.58 -9.80
N ALA A 603 -10.52 23.34 -10.29
CA ALA A 603 -10.42 23.79 -11.67
C ALA A 603 -10.28 22.65 -12.69
N PHE A 604 -9.97 21.44 -12.24
CA PHE A 604 -9.96 20.23 -13.06
C PHE A 604 -11.36 19.63 -13.27
N SER A 605 -12.29 19.94 -12.35
CA SER A 605 -13.68 19.53 -12.48
C SER A 605 -14.29 20.32 -13.62
N ASN A 606 -14.69 19.64 -14.70
CA ASN A 606 -15.24 20.29 -15.88
C ASN A 606 -16.41 19.46 -16.43
N ILE A 607 -17.48 20.12 -16.81
CA ILE A 607 -18.57 19.49 -17.55
C ILE A 607 -18.90 20.41 -18.72
N ASP A 608 -18.75 19.92 -19.93
CA ASP A 608 -19.25 20.56 -21.14
C ASP A 608 -20.18 19.59 -21.86
N LEU A 609 -21.46 19.95 -21.94
CA LEU A 609 -22.49 19.20 -22.65
C LEU A 609 -22.99 20.04 -23.81
N SER A 610 -22.99 19.49 -25.01
CA SER A 610 -23.35 20.22 -26.23
C SER A 610 -24.12 19.34 -27.22
N ASN A 611 -24.62 19.95 -28.29
CA ASN A 611 -25.28 19.25 -29.39
C ASN A 611 -26.47 18.38 -28.96
N PHE A 612 -27.25 18.83 -27.97
CA PHE A 612 -28.48 18.14 -27.55
C PHE A 612 -29.44 17.96 -28.73
N SER A 613 -30.05 16.79 -28.83
CA SER A 613 -31.10 16.45 -29.80
C SER A 613 -32.08 15.49 -29.16
N GLY A 614 -33.39 15.71 -29.33
CA GLY A 614 -34.43 14.78 -28.85
C GLY A 614 -34.65 14.77 -27.33
N LEU A 615 -34.05 15.72 -26.60
CA LEU A 615 -34.07 15.79 -25.13
C LEU A 615 -34.80 17.03 -24.58
N ALA A 616 -35.56 17.74 -25.42
CA ALA A 616 -36.32 18.94 -25.02
C ALA A 616 -37.25 18.71 -23.82
N ASN A 617 -37.96 17.58 -23.79
CA ASN A 617 -38.85 17.23 -22.66
C ASN A 617 -38.08 16.91 -21.37
N ALA A 618 -36.81 16.52 -21.47
CA ALA A 618 -35.90 16.33 -20.35
C ALA A 618 -35.28 17.65 -19.84
N GLY A 619 -35.68 18.80 -20.39
CA GLY A 619 -35.18 20.10 -19.99
C GLY A 619 -33.89 20.54 -20.71
N PHE A 620 -33.44 19.80 -21.73
CA PHE A 620 -32.27 20.16 -22.54
C PHE A 620 -32.71 20.69 -23.91
N ALA A 621 -32.47 21.97 -24.19
CA ALA A 621 -32.89 22.56 -25.47
C ALA A 621 -32.02 22.03 -26.64
N ASP A 622 -32.67 21.61 -27.73
CA ASP A 622 -31.96 21.09 -28.89
C ASP A 622 -30.96 22.10 -29.46
N GLY A 623 -29.75 21.65 -29.80
CA GLY A 623 -28.65 22.45 -30.32
C GLY A 623 -28.01 23.42 -29.30
N SER A 624 -28.40 23.36 -28.02
CA SER A 624 -27.78 24.16 -26.96
C SER A 624 -26.47 23.54 -26.45
N ALA A 625 -25.73 24.34 -25.69
CA ALA A 625 -24.58 23.89 -24.92
C ALA A 625 -24.69 24.46 -23.50
N ILE A 626 -24.32 23.64 -22.51
CA ILE A 626 -24.23 24.00 -21.11
C ILE A 626 -22.89 23.51 -20.60
N ALA A 627 -22.13 24.41 -19.98
CA ALA A 627 -20.84 24.07 -19.44
C ALA A 627 -20.61 24.76 -18.11
N ASP A 628 -19.87 24.10 -17.24
CA ASP A 628 -19.42 24.64 -15.96
C ASP A 628 -18.04 24.09 -15.61
N VAL A 629 -17.26 24.87 -14.87
CA VAL A 629 -15.91 24.50 -14.43
C VAL A 629 -15.81 24.80 -12.94
N GLY A 630 -15.34 23.82 -12.19
CA GLY A 630 -15.10 23.98 -10.76
C GLY A 630 -13.98 24.98 -10.48
N GLN A 631 -13.84 25.32 -9.21
CA GLN A 631 -12.90 26.28 -8.69
C GLN A 631 -12.03 25.60 -7.64
N ASN A 632 -10.77 26.03 -7.55
CA ASN A 632 -9.86 25.56 -6.50
C ASN A 632 -10.10 26.32 -5.19
N VAL A 633 -9.63 25.73 -4.08
CA VAL A 633 -9.45 26.47 -2.84
C VAL A 633 -8.48 27.62 -3.07
N ASP A 634 -8.83 28.80 -2.57
CA ASP A 634 -7.96 29.96 -2.52
C ASP A 634 -8.06 30.66 -1.16
N GLY A 635 -7.04 31.44 -0.84
CA GLY A 635 -6.89 32.07 0.46
C GLY A 635 -5.45 32.43 0.75
N THR A 636 -5.15 32.56 2.03
CA THR A 636 -3.82 32.88 2.52
C THR A 636 -3.44 32.08 3.75
N ILE A 637 -2.15 31.80 3.88
CA ILE A 637 -1.53 31.29 5.10
C ILE A 637 -0.54 32.33 5.61
N THR A 638 -0.68 32.72 6.88
CA THR A 638 0.18 33.74 7.50
C THR A 638 1.13 33.08 8.50
N THR A 639 2.40 33.42 8.34
CA THR A 639 3.56 32.93 9.10
C THR A 639 4.24 34.10 9.84
N ALA A 640 5.32 33.84 10.59
CA ALA A 640 6.06 34.92 11.24
C ALA A 640 6.77 35.85 10.23
N THR A 641 7.13 35.32 9.06
CA THR A 641 7.80 36.04 7.96
C THR A 641 6.84 36.80 7.04
N GLY A 642 5.53 36.52 7.09
CA GLY A 642 4.49 37.25 6.35
C GLY A 642 3.37 36.35 5.84
N THR A 643 2.69 36.75 4.76
CA THR A 643 1.52 36.03 4.24
C THR A 643 1.80 35.46 2.84
N LEU A 644 1.45 34.19 2.63
CA LEU A 644 1.54 33.48 1.36
C LEU A 644 0.14 33.20 0.80
N ASN A 645 -0.09 33.48 -0.48
CA ASN A 645 -1.33 33.11 -1.17
C ASN A 645 -1.30 31.60 -1.49
N ILE A 646 -2.34 30.87 -1.11
CA ILE A 646 -2.37 29.41 -1.24
C ILE A 646 -3.00 28.92 -2.54
N GLY A 647 -3.84 29.71 -3.24
CA GLY A 647 -4.54 29.26 -4.44
C GLY A 647 -3.62 28.87 -5.60
N ALA A 648 -2.44 29.49 -5.71
CA ALA A 648 -1.42 29.09 -6.70
C ALA A 648 -0.79 27.71 -6.43
N TYR A 649 -1.04 27.16 -5.24
CA TYR A 649 -0.55 25.86 -4.78
C TYR A 649 -1.67 24.83 -4.67
N ALA A 650 -2.90 25.16 -5.08
CA ALA A 650 -3.96 24.17 -5.17
C ALA A 650 -3.59 23.08 -6.18
N SER A 651 -3.85 21.82 -5.81
CA SER A 651 -3.55 20.67 -6.64
C SER A 651 -4.36 20.71 -7.93
N SER A 652 -3.73 20.31 -9.04
CA SER A 652 -4.42 20.12 -10.30
C SER A 652 -5.31 18.87 -10.31
N GLU A 653 -5.12 17.93 -9.38
CA GLU A 653 -5.90 16.68 -9.34
C GLU A 653 -7.13 16.79 -8.42
N ASP A 654 -7.02 17.55 -7.33
CA ASP A 654 -8.12 17.84 -6.40
C ASP A 654 -7.96 19.25 -5.86
N GLY A 655 -8.85 20.16 -6.28
CA GLY A 655 -8.78 21.58 -5.91
C GLY A 655 -8.95 21.86 -4.41
N ARG A 656 -9.35 20.86 -3.60
CA ARG A 656 -9.39 20.96 -2.14
C ARG A 656 -8.01 20.86 -1.49
N ARG A 657 -7.05 20.23 -2.17
CA ARG A 657 -5.70 20.01 -1.66
C ARG A 657 -4.78 21.15 -2.04
N ILE A 658 -4.02 21.64 -1.06
CA ILE A 658 -2.95 22.63 -1.23
C ILE A 658 -1.60 21.92 -1.05
N ASN A 659 -0.72 22.05 -2.04
CA ASN A 659 0.63 21.49 -2.03
C ASN A 659 1.66 22.63 -2.15
N ILE A 660 2.12 23.16 -1.01
CA ILE A 660 3.05 24.30 -1.02
C ILE A 660 4.42 23.84 -1.52
N SER A 661 4.95 24.53 -2.53
CA SER A 661 6.24 24.21 -3.15
C SER A 661 7.42 24.33 -2.18
N ASP A 662 8.43 23.47 -2.38
CA ASP A 662 9.76 23.54 -1.74
C ASP A 662 10.53 24.84 -2.00
N TYR A 663 10.08 25.63 -2.97
CA TYR A 663 10.66 26.91 -3.34
C TYR A 663 9.73 28.09 -3.05
N ALA A 664 8.65 27.89 -2.27
CA ALA A 664 7.76 28.98 -1.89
C ALA A 664 8.52 30.07 -1.12
N VAL A 665 8.25 31.33 -1.47
CA VAL A 665 8.89 32.51 -0.88
C VAL A 665 7.85 33.50 -0.41
N ILE A 666 8.13 34.20 0.68
CA ILE A 666 7.36 35.36 1.15
C ILE A 666 8.28 36.57 0.97
N GLY A 667 7.98 37.40 -0.03
CA GLY A 667 8.88 38.47 -0.45
C GLY A 667 10.18 37.90 -1.05
N THR A 668 11.31 38.09 -0.37
CA THR A 668 12.62 37.55 -0.77
C THR A 668 13.09 36.38 0.10
N GLU A 669 12.39 36.12 1.21
CA GLU A 669 12.78 35.10 2.17
C GLU A 669 12.06 33.77 1.87
N PRO A 670 12.71 32.62 2.11
CA PRO A 670 12.04 31.32 2.02
C PRO A 670 10.86 31.24 2.98
N ALA A 671 9.72 30.77 2.50
CA ALA A 671 8.55 30.58 3.36
C ALA A 671 8.80 29.49 4.41
N GLU A 672 8.26 29.67 5.62
CA GLU A 672 8.34 28.69 6.71
C GLU A 672 7.50 27.43 6.41
N VAL A 673 6.48 27.57 5.58
CA VAL A 673 5.51 26.54 5.19
C VAL A 673 5.89 25.76 3.92
N ARG A 674 7.15 25.83 3.47
CA ARG A 674 7.60 25.10 2.27
C ARG A 674 7.41 23.60 2.44
N GLY A 675 6.86 22.95 1.42
CA GLY A 675 6.57 21.50 1.46
C GLY A 675 5.34 21.11 2.28
N LEU A 676 4.67 22.06 2.95
CA LEU A 676 3.45 21.79 3.70
C LEU A 676 2.30 21.42 2.75
N GLN A 677 1.62 20.33 3.05
CA GLN A 677 0.45 19.85 2.31
C GLN A 677 -0.74 19.72 3.25
N PHE A 678 -1.88 20.23 2.81
CA PHE A 678 -3.13 20.14 3.56
C PHE A 678 -4.34 20.15 2.63
N GLU A 679 -5.49 19.71 3.12
CA GLU A 679 -6.76 19.66 2.39
C GLU A 679 -7.82 20.48 3.14
N VAL A 680 -8.63 21.24 2.40
CA VAL A 680 -9.79 21.97 2.94
C VAL A 680 -11.07 21.30 2.45
N LEU A 681 -11.78 20.64 3.35
CA LEU A 681 -12.91 19.76 3.04
C LEU A 681 -14.23 20.51 2.77
N GLY A 682 -14.33 21.77 3.18
CA GLY A 682 -15.53 22.61 3.00
C GLY A 682 -15.64 23.71 4.07
N GLY A 683 -16.86 24.21 4.32
CA GLY A 683 -17.18 25.16 5.39
C GLY A 683 -17.59 26.56 4.91
N ALA A 684 -17.41 27.57 5.75
CA ALA A 684 -17.55 28.97 5.35
C ALA A 684 -16.18 29.56 4.93
N THR A 685 -16.19 30.59 4.09
CA THR A 685 -15.00 31.40 3.79
C THR A 685 -14.70 32.39 4.94
N GLY A 686 -13.45 32.84 5.03
CA GLY A 686 -12.89 33.69 6.08
C GLY A 686 -11.80 32.99 6.89
N ALA A 687 -11.52 33.52 8.10
CA ALA A 687 -10.51 32.95 9.00
C ALA A 687 -10.89 31.54 9.49
N ARG A 688 -9.97 30.58 9.33
CA ARG A 688 -10.14 29.15 9.60
C ARG A 688 -9.21 28.62 10.71
N GLY A 689 -8.77 29.48 11.64
CA GLY A 689 -7.86 29.09 12.72
C GLY A 689 -6.41 28.93 12.24
N SER A 690 -5.64 28.07 12.92
CA SER A 690 -4.24 27.80 12.57
C SER A 690 -3.97 26.36 12.17
N ILE A 691 -2.95 26.18 11.32
CA ILE A 691 -2.24 24.93 11.13
C ILE A 691 -1.01 24.95 12.06
N ASN A 692 -0.98 24.04 13.02
CA ASN A 692 0.14 23.85 13.94
C ASN A 692 1.03 22.73 13.41
N PHE A 693 2.17 23.08 12.83
CA PHE A 693 3.17 22.12 12.34
C PHE A 693 4.23 21.86 13.41
N THR A 694 4.48 20.59 13.70
CA THR A 694 5.42 20.10 14.71
C THR A 694 6.50 19.26 14.04
N GLN A 695 7.73 19.41 14.50
CA GLN A 695 8.80 18.44 14.26
C GLN A 695 8.98 17.63 15.54
N GLY A 696 8.52 16.37 15.50
CA GLY A 696 8.59 15.45 16.62
C GLY A 696 10.02 15.05 17.01
N PHE A 697 10.16 14.36 18.13
CA PHE A 697 11.44 13.95 18.69
C PHE A 697 12.23 13.00 17.78
N ALA A 698 11.56 12.07 17.07
CA ALA A 698 12.25 11.17 16.14
C ALA A 698 12.81 11.95 14.95
N SER A 699 12.02 12.88 14.42
CA SER A 699 12.42 13.80 13.35
C SER A 699 13.59 14.71 13.73
N ARG A 700 13.58 15.28 14.94
CA ARG A 700 14.68 16.11 15.46
C ARG A 700 15.96 15.29 15.63
N MET A 701 15.82 14.07 16.13
CA MET A 701 16.96 13.16 16.27
C MET A 701 17.55 12.79 14.91
N GLU A 702 16.70 12.48 13.93
CA GLU A 702 17.11 12.22 12.54
C GLU A 702 17.91 13.41 11.97
N GLU A 703 17.43 14.64 12.19
CA GLU A 703 18.10 15.86 11.73
C GLU A 703 19.46 16.06 12.41
N VAL A 704 19.56 15.82 13.72
CA VAL A 704 20.84 15.85 14.44
C VAL A 704 21.82 14.82 13.89
N ILE A 705 21.37 13.59 13.65
CA ILE A 705 22.20 12.55 13.05
C ILE A 705 22.66 12.95 11.64
N ASN A 706 21.76 13.49 10.81
CA ASN A 706 22.12 13.99 9.49
C ASN A 706 23.19 15.09 9.61
N ASN A 707 23.00 16.09 10.46
CA ASN A 707 23.97 17.17 10.63
C ASN A 707 25.34 16.70 11.17
N LEU A 708 25.39 15.58 11.90
CA LEU A 708 26.64 15.00 12.42
C LEU A 708 27.35 14.12 11.39
N PHE A 709 26.61 13.37 10.57
CA PHE A 709 27.13 12.30 9.70
C PHE A 709 26.89 12.53 8.20
N GLU A 710 26.34 13.67 7.79
CA GLU A 710 26.19 14.03 6.38
C GLU A 710 27.54 14.05 5.65
N ASP A 711 27.57 13.48 4.45
CA ASP A 711 28.81 13.17 3.73
C ASP A 711 29.71 14.38 3.48
N GLU A 712 29.15 15.58 3.26
CA GLU A 712 29.94 16.77 2.90
C GLU A 712 30.22 17.73 4.08
N ASN A 713 29.29 17.84 5.04
CA ASN A 713 29.33 18.87 6.08
C ASN A 713 29.27 18.32 7.51
N GLY A 714 29.07 17.01 7.68
CA GLY A 714 28.96 16.38 8.98
C GLY A 714 30.26 16.45 9.77
N LEU A 715 30.18 16.80 11.06
CA LEU A 715 31.36 16.87 11.94
C LEU A 715 32.11 15.54 12.03
N VAL A 716 31.39 14.41 12.02
CA VAL A 716 31.98 13.07 12.06
C VAL A 716 32.58 12.70 10.70
N SER A 717 31.86 12.97 9.61
CA SER A 717 32.33 12.72 8.24
C SER A 717 33.62 13.49 7.95
N GLN A 718 33.69 14.77 8.32
CA GLN A 718 34.91 15.57 8.20
C GLN A 718 36.09 15.01 9.01
N ARG A 719 35.81 14.39 10.17
CA ARG A 719 36.87 13.73 10.96
C ARG A 719 37.35 12.46 10.28
N ILE A 720 36.43 11.64 9.74
CA ILE A 720 36.76 10.44 8.97
C ILE A 720 37.62 10.80 7.76
N ASP A 721 37.23 11.81 6.98
CA ASP A 721 37.99 12.30 5.83
C ASP A 721 39.39 12.78 6.23
N SER A 722 39.50 13.54 7.32
CA SER A 722 40.80 13.99 7.84
C SER A 722 41.70 12.84 8.26
N LEU A 723 41.15 11.74 8.78
CA LEU A 723 41.92 10.54 9.15
C LEU A 723 42.34 9.75 7.90
N ASN A 724 41.48 9.64 6.89
CA ASN A 724 41.80 9.06 5.60
C ASN A 724 42.96 9.81 4.91
N ASP A 725 42.90 11.14 4.89
CA ASP A 725 43.98 11.99 4.38
C ASP A 725 45.31 11.78 5.12
N LYS A 726 45.26 11.62 6.45
CA LYS A 726 46.46 11.31 7.26
C LYS A 726 47.04 9.96 6.89
N ASN A 727 46.20 8.95 6.65
CA ASN A 727 46.64 7.63 6.21
C ASN A 727 47.33 7.69 4.85
N THR A 728 46.80 8.44 3.89
CA THR A 728 47.48 8.70 2.61
C THR A 728 48.84 9.37 2.82
N GLN A 729 48.94 10.36 3.72
CA GLN A 729 50.23 10.97 4.07
C GLN A 729 51.19 9.99 4.76
N TYR A 730 50.69 9.02 5.52
CA TYR A 730 51.51 7.97 6.12
C TYR A 730 52.03 6.99 5.08
N ASP A 731 51.24 6.64 4.08
CA ASP A 731 51.68 5.84 2.93
C ASP A 731 52.82 6.54 2.17
N GLU A 732 52.69 7.82 1.88
CA GLU A 732 53.78 8.59 1.25
C GLU A 732 55.06 8.65 2.12
N LYS A 733 54.91 8.71 3.45
CA LYS A 733 56.05 8.69 4.38
C LYS A 733 56.70 7.31 4.42
N GLN A 734 55.90 6.25 4.37
CA GLN A 734 56.38 4.87 4.31
C GLN A 734 57.22 4.66 3.06
N GLU A 735 56.74 5.09 1.90
CA GLU A 735 57.51 5.03 0.63
C GLU A 735 58.83 5.79 0.73
N LYS A 736 58.86 6.97 1.36
CA LYS A 736 60.09 7.75 1.58
C LYS A 736 61.07 7.02 2.50
N ILE A 737 60.58 6.35 3.55
CA ILE A 737 61.40 5.54 4.46
C ILE A 737 61.97 4.32 3.71
N ASP A 738 61.16 3.64 2.91
CA ASP A 738 61.57 2.47 2.14
C ASP A 738 62.61 2.86 1.07
N ALA A 739 62.42 3.98 0.39
CA ALA A 739 63.43 4.53 -0.53
C ALA A 739 64.74 4.91 0.18
N ARG A 740 64.67 5.38 1.44
CA ARG A 740 65.87 5.66 2.25
C ARG A 740 66.56 4.36 2.67
N TYR A 741 65.80 3.35 3.08
CA TYR A 741 66.31 2.03 3.40
C TYR A 741 67.10 1.44 2.23
N GLU A 742 66.53 1.45 1.02
CA GLU A 742 67.21 0.93 -0.18
C GLU A 742 68.52 1.67 -0.49
N ARG A 743 68.53 3.00 -0.33
CA ARG A 743 69.77 3.80 -0.49
C ARG A 743 70.83 3.45 0.54
N LEU A 744 70.44 3.23 1.80
CA LEU A 744 71.34 2.82 2.87
C LEU A 744 71.87 1.40 2.63
N LEU A 745 71.00 0.48 2.21
CA LEU A 745 71.37 -0.88 1.87
C LEU A 745 72.44 -0.91 0.77
N MET A 746 72.23 -0.21 -0.34
CA MET A 746 73.23 -0.10 -1.42
C MET A 746 74.54 0.53 -0.92
N LYS A 747 74.47 1.59 -0.11
CA LYS A 747 75.65 2.23 0.46
C LYS A 747 76.45 1.26 1.32
N TYR A 748 75.80 0.52 2.21
CA TYR A 748 76.47 -0.46 3.07
C TYR A 748 77.02 -1.63 2.26
N GLN A 749 76.29 -2.14 1.26
CA GLN A 749 76.79 -3.17 0.34
C GLN A 749 78.09 -2.70 -0.34
N LEU A 750 78.11 -1.48 -0.90
CA LEU A 750 79.31 -0.91 -1.52
C LEU A 750 80.47 -0.78 -0.52
N GLN A 751 80.21 -0.28 0.69
CA GLN A 751 81.23 -0.12 1.73
C GLN A 751 81.82 -1.46 2.19
N PHE A 752 80.97 -2.48 2.38
CA PHE A 752 81.39 -3.81 2.77
C PHE A 752 82.08 -4.58 1.62
N SER A 753 81.65 -4.41 0.38
CA SER A 753 82.37 -4.95 -0.79
C SER A 753 83.75 -4.32 -0.95
N ALA A 754 83.88 -3.01 -0.76
CA ALA A 754 85.18 -2.32 -0.75
C ALA A 754 86.07 -2.83 0.39
N LEU A 755 85.50 -3.02 1.59
CA LEU A 755 86.21 -3.61 2.73
C LEU A 755 86.69 -5.03 2.43
N GLN A 756 85.85 -5.87 1.80
CA GLN A 756 86.23 -7.23 1.40
C GLN A 756 87.36 -7.23 0.37
N SER A 757 87.34 -6.30 -0.59
CA SER A 757 88.42 -6.15 -1.56
C SER A 757 89.74 -5.77 -0.88
N ILE A 758 89.69 -4.82 0.06
CA ILE A 758 90.87 -4.43 0.87
C ILE A 758 91.35 -5.61 1.71
N LEU A 759 90.45 -6.35 2.35
CA LEU A 759 90.80 -7.52 3.16
C LEU A 759 91.44 -8.59 2.29
N SER A 760 90.89 -8.89 1.12
CA SER A 760 91.46 -9.85 0.17
C SER A 760 92.85 -9.41 -0.33
N SER A 761 93.05 -8.13 -0.63
CA SER A 761 94.36 -7.57 -0.99
C SER A 761 95.36 -7.66 0.16
N ALA A 762 94.93 -7.38 1.39
CA ALA A 762 95.74 -7.52 2.58
C ALA A 762 96.09 -8.99 2.86
N GLU A 763 95.18 -9.93 2.64
CA GLU A 763 95.43 -11.36 2.73
C GLU A 763 96.39 -11.85 1.65
N GLN A 764 96.25 -11.38 0.40
CA GLN A 764 97.21 -11.66 -0.67
C GLN A 764 98.60 -11.12 -0.32
N THR A 765 98.67 -9.90 0.23
CA THR A 765 99.93 -9.29 0.67
C THR A 765 100.52 -10.04 1.86
N ARG A 766 99.71 -10.46 2.83
CA ARG A 766 100.12 -11.34 3.93
C ARG A 766 100.64 -12.67 3.41
N ASN A 767 99.95 -13.29 2.47
CA ASN A 767 100.35 -14.57 1.88
C ASN A 767 101.64 -14.41 1.07
N TYR A 768 101.80 -13.31 0.32
CA TYR A 768 103.03 -12.95 -0.38
C TYR A 768 104.20 -12.71 0.59
N LEU A 769 103.99 -11.94 1.66
CA LEU A 769 104.99 -11.72 2.71
C LEU A 769 105.35 -13.03 3.41
N THR A 770 104.35 -13.86 3.73
CA THR A 770 104.56 -15.19 4.34
C THR A 770 105.37 -16.09 3.41
N ALA A 771 105.06 -16.12 2.11
CA ALA A 771 105.83 -16.86 1.12
C ALA A 771 107.25 -16.32 0.96
N THR A 772 107.44 -14.99 0.97
CA THR A 772 108.75 -14.32 0.86
C THR A 772 109.61 -14.62 2.09
N PHE A 773 109.06 -14.51 3.30
CA PHE A 773 109.76 -14.84 4.55
C PHE A 773 110.05 -16.35 4.67
N ASN A 774 109.17 -17.21 4.17
CA ASN A 774 109.45 -18.66 4.11
C ASN A 774 110.51 -19.01 3.06
N SER A 775 110.60 -18.27 1.94
CA SER A 775 111.65 -18.47 0.92
C SER A 775 113.00 -17.85 1.28
N GLY A 776 113.04 -16.88 2.21
CA GLY A 776 114.26 -16.25 2.71
C GLY A 776 115.01 -17.07 3.76
N ASN A 777 114.49 -18.24 4.16
CA ASN A 777 115.11 -19.13 5.15
C ASN A 777 115.91 -20.29 4.54
N ASP A 778 116.02 -20.36 3.20
CA ASP A 778 116.80 -21.40 2.48
C ASP A 778 118.02 -20.82 1.72
N ASN A 779 118.75 -19.87 2.32
CA ASN A 779 120.08 -19.46 1.86
C ASN A 779 121.05 -19.21 3.01
#